data_AF-A0A7W1ZR80-F1
#
_entry.id   AF-A0A7W1ZR80-F1
#
_cell.length_a   1.000
_cell.length_b   1.000
_cell.length_c   1.000
_cell.angle_alpha   90.00
_cell.angle_beta   90.00
_cell.angle_gamma   90.00
#
_symmetry.space_group_name_H-M   'P 1'
#
loop_
_entity.id
_entity.type
_entity.pdbx_description
1 polymer ?
#
loop_
_entity_poly.entity_id
_entity_poly.type
_entity_poly.pdbx_seq_one_letter_code
_entity_poly.pdbx_strand_id
1 'polypeptide(L)'
;MENLFTMNIGLRQRIIFLLTASLLLFAVSAAFAQEPMPIPKRERAHLKISGYGLLGNFELKRLLQSLDLEWRDRTSFDANFIEDSALIILSTLQRDGYLQPKVTAELTLRDGSIVSYEWETTIDPPLPRPFEARRVRYRIDQGILYRYNEIQVVGSREFTDRDVRGFFVERGVLLRLKQTRIYSPDRLERGIGNLTEALTRRGFENARVTATNIVQNPQTGGVDLTIRVEEGRKVLVNSIRTETFISTNQEPIVVEIIQTNAPYSRLWQQDFGLMLRTTNYHHGYPDTTTEISRTREEHQNGTTEIDLLARIELGEQIRIGEVIFDGLQKTKPSVVHRRVEMDPGDLLNRIEAEKGRHRLARLGVFRTVDLRYDVIDEHTRNVIYSAQEGKRLNVSLLFGYGSYELLRAGIEVEQQNVFGRAHHQRLRAVQSFKATTIDYLYTMPEFVGERVDVFINAFYLRREEVSFTREEFGAGAGASTFLDLLQSDFRASYNYQILSAEKIDVVEGPTNAAVGAIILDLRHDKRDSPLYPRRGYRFSGSLETASDYLGGEVNYARFETQASYHQPLDAGRWLHFGLSHGAILTLHHPSDDLPFNKRFFPGGDSSVRGFQFGEAAPRNAAGQTVGAETYTLGNLEFEQALTDKWSLITFVDAIGFARRVGNYPFNEYLVSTGAGIRWKTIIGPVRLEYGYNAVRRAPDPTGTLHFSLGFPF
;
A
#
# COMPACT_ATOMS: atom_id res chain seq x y z
N MET A 1 -18.96 -52.47 -15.83
CA MET A 1 -19.61 -51.15 -15.69
C MET A 1 -20.30 -51.00 -14.32
N GLU A 2 -19.62 -51.34 -13.21
CA GLU A 2 -20.21 -51.09 -11.86
C GLU A 2 -19.17 -51.00 -10.70
N ASN A 3 -17.86 -51.08 -10.97
CA ASN A 3 -16.83 -51.06 -9.91
C ASN A 3 -15.84 -49.87 -9.99
N LEU A 4 -16.19 -48.78 -10.70
CA LEU A 4 -15.35 -47.57 -10.82
C LEU A 4 -15.92 -46.33 -10.11
N PHE A 5 -17.13 -46.42 -9.53
CA PHE A 5 -17.81 -45.27 -8.89
C PHE A 5 -17.61 -45.16 -7.37
N THR A 6 -17.02 -46.17 -6.72
CA THR A 6 -16.91 -46.23 -5.25
C THR A 6 -15.59 -45.68 -4.69
N MET A 7 -14.56 -45.43 -5.52
CA MET A 7 -13.25 -44.95 -5.05
C MET A 7 -13.14 -43.42 -4.88
N ASN A 8 -14.11 -42.64 -5.40
CA ASN A 8 -14.03 -41.16 -5.41
C ASN A 8 -14.83 -40.47 -4.27
N ILE A 9 -15.68 -41.23 -3.55
CA ILE A 9 -16.50 -40.70 -2.45
C ILE A 9 -15.65 -40.45 -1.19
N GLY A 10 -14.71 -41.36 -0.88
CA GLY A 10 -13.85 -41.26 0.31
C GLY A 10 -12.89 -40.08 0.25
N LEU A 11 -12.38 -39.71 -0.93
CA LEU A 11 -11.45 -38.59 -1.09
C LEU A 11 -12.18 -37.24 -1.09
N ARG A 12 -13.35 -37.14 -1.76
CA ARG A 12 -14.27 -36.01 -1.61
C ARG A 12 -14.66 -35.78 -0.14
N GLN A 13 -14.96 -36.85 0.61
CA GLN A 13 -15.26 -36.73 2.04
C GLN A 13 -14.05 -36.28 2.87
N ARG A 14 -12.84 -36.76 2.58
CA ARG A 14 -11.61 -36.30 3.26
C ARG A 14 -11.27 -34.83 2.97
N ILE A 15 -11.61 -34.36 1.80
CA ILE A 15 -11.39 -32.98 1.38
C ILE A 15 -12.45 -32.03 1.94
N ILE A 16 -13.72 -32.43 1.90
CA ILE A 16 -14.79 -31.76 2.67
C ILE A 16 -14.45 -31.77 4.16
N PHE A 17 -13.84 -32.84 4.67
CA PHE A 17 -13.32 -32.92 6.03
C PHE A 17 -12.18 -31.93 6.27
N LEU A 18 -11.22 -31.76 5.35
CA LEU A 18 -10.17 -30.75 5.48
C LEU A 18 -10.72 -29.31 5.42
N LEU A 19 -11.78 -29.06 4.64
CA LEU A 19 -12.45 -27.76 4.65
C LEU A 19 -13.22 -27.49 5.91
N THR A 20 -14.02 -28.47 6.31
CA THR A 20 -14.78 -28.37 7.55
C THR A 20 -13.83 -28.30 8.72
N ALA A 21 -12.68 -28.99 8.71
CA ALA A 21 -11.62 -28.88 9.71
C ALA A 21 -10.92 -27.53 9.68
N SER A 22 -10.72 -26.90 8.52
CA SER A 22 -10.15 -25.54 8.41
C SER A 22 -11.13 -24.47 8.86
N LEU A 23 -12.41 -24.61 8.48
CA LEU A 23 -13.53 -23.81 9.00
C LEU A 23 -13.75 -24.06 10.50
N LEU A 24 -13.54 -25.28 10.99
CA LEU A 24 -13.55 -25.62 12.41
C LEU A 24 -12.34 -24.97 13.10
N LEU A 25 -11.16 -24.95 12.49
CA LEU A 25 -9.97 -24.31 13.03
C LEU A 25 -10.24 -22.81 13.21
N PHE A 26 -10.89 -22.19 12.22
CA PHE A 26 -11.37 -20.81 12.29
C PHE A 26 -12.45 -20.63 13.37
N ALA A 27 -13.45 -21.53 13.45
CA ALA A 27 -14.52 -21.44 14.44
C ALA A 27 -14.04 -21.68 15.88
N VAL A 28 -13.12 -22.63 16.09
CA VAL A 28 -12.51 -22.95 17.38
C VAL A 28 -11.62 -21.80 17.84
N SER A 29 -10.82 -21.20 16.95
CA SER A 29 -10.01 -20.02 17.27
C SER A 29 -10.86 -18.75 17.46
N ALA A 30 -12.00 -18.63 16.76
CA ALA A 30 -13.00 -17.59 16.99
C ALA A 30 -13.73 -17.79 18.32
N ALA A 31 -13.98 -19.04 18.76
CA ALA A 31 -14.57 -19.34 20.06
C ALA A 31 -13.63 -19.01 21.24
N PHE A 32 -12.32 -18.96 21.02
CA PHE A 32 -11.35 -18.42 21.98
C PHE A 32 -11.26 -16.88 21.96
N ALA A 33 -11.95 -16.20 21.03
CA ALA A 33 -12.23 -14.78 21.15
C ALA A 33 -13.49 -14.63 22.01
N GLN A 34 -13.33 -14.08 23.22
CA GLN A 34 -14.44 -13.82 24.14
C GLN A 34 -15.61 -13.15 23.40
N GLU A 35 -16.82 -13.67 23.59
CA GLU A 35 -18.06 -13.06 23.10
C GLU A 35 -18.15 -11.61 23.58
N PRO A 36 -18.31 -10.63 22.69
CA PRO A 36 -18.78 -9.32 23.12
C PRO A 36 -20.22 -9.49 23.61
N MET A 37 -20.44 -9.17 24.89
CA MET A 37 -21.77 -9.16 25.52
C MET A 37 -22.81 -8.46 24.63
N PRO A 38 -24.06 -8.95 24.57
CA PRO A 38 -25.10 -8.29 23.80
C PRO A 38 -25.35 -6.88 24.36
N ILE A 39 -24.86 -5.87 23.64
CA ILE A 39 -25.08 -4.47 23.97
C ILE A 39 -26.57 -4.19 23.72
N PRO A 40 -27.34 -3.73 24.73
CA PRO A 40 -28.73 -3.35 24.52
C PRO A 40 -28.83 -2.30 23.40
N LYS A 41 -29.88 -2.36 22.56
CA LYS A 41 -30.18 -1.35 21.53
C LYS A 41 -30.41 0.02 22.19
N ARG A 42 -29.34 0.77 22.43
CA ARG A 42 -29.39 2.17 22.85
C ARG A 42 -29.62 3.04 21.61
N GLU A 43 -30.48 4.05 21.72
CA GLU A 43 -30.61 5.07 20.68
C GLU A 43 -29.27 5.78 20.49
N ARG A 44 -28.73 5.70 19.28
CA ARG A 44 -27.37 6.16 18.96
C ARG A 44 -27.35 7.65 18.67
N ALA A 45 -26.22 8.28 18.95
CA ALA A 45 -25.99 9.66 18.55
C ALA A 45 -25.88 9.77 17.01
N HIS A 46 -26.43 10.83 16.43
CA HIS A 46 -26.46 11.01 14.98
C HIS A 46 -25.67 12.25 14.53
N LEU A 47 -24.69 12.06 13.65
CA LEU A 47 -23.93 13.14 13.00
C LEU A 47 -24.28 13.25 11.51
N LYS A 48 -24.53 14.49 11.07
CA LYS A 48 -24.72 14.84 9.65
C LYS A 48 -23.85 16.04 9.28
N ILE A 49 -23.24 15.99 8.10
CA ILE A 49 -22.50 17.11 7.51
C ILE A 49 -23.15 17.47 6.18
N SER A 50 -23.27 18.75 5.90
CA SER A 50 -23.87 19.31 4.69
C SER A 50 -23.16 20.59 4.27
N GLY A 51 -23.28 20.99 3.01
CA GLY A 51 -22.68 22.24 2.50
C GLY A 51 -21.29 22.11 1.85
N TYR A 52 -20.63 20.95 1.93
CA TYR A 52 -19.32 20.68 1.30
C TYR A 52 -19.42 19.81 0.02
N GLY A 53 -20.61 19.74 -0.60
CA GLY A 53 -20.91 18.80 -1.68
C GLY A 53 -21.08 17.34 -1.21
N LEU A 54 -21.75 16.48 -1.99
CA LEU A 54 -22.10 15.12 -1.57
C LEU A 54 -20.87 14.30 -1.11
N LEU A 55 -19.79 14.36 -1.88
CA LEU A 55 -18.56 13.62 -1.62
C LEU A 55 -17.74 14.26 -0.50
N GLY A 56 -17.58 15.58 -0.49
CA GLY A 56 -16.87 16.28 0.58
C GLY A 56 -17.53 16.09 1.94
N ASN A 57 -18.88 16.10 1.99
CA ASN A 57 -19.63 15.76 3.21
C ASN A 57 -19.34 14.33 3.69
N PHE A 58 -19.20 13.38 2.76
CA PHE A 58 -18.88 11.99 3.09
C PHE A 58 -17.44 11.82 3.57
N GLU A 59 -16.48 12.49 2.92
CA GLU A 59 -15.07 12.50 3.31
C GLU A 59 -14.87 13.08 4.72
N LEU A 60 -15.43 14.27 4.99
CA LEU A 60 -15.37 14.90 6.32
C LEU A 60 -16.02 14.01 7.39
N LYS A 61 -17.18 13.41 7.07
CA LYS A 61 -17.84 12.51 8.02
C LYS A 61 -16.98 11.30 8.34
N ARG A 62 -16.33 10.69 7.34
CA ARG A 62 -15.41 9.56 7.57
C ARG A 62 -14.17 9.97 8.34
N LEU A 63 -13.62 11.15 8.07
CA LEU A 63 -12.48 11.70 8.82
C LEU A 63 -12.83 11.79 10.31
N LEU A 64 -13.96 12.42 10.65
CA LEU A 64 -14.41 12.53 12.05
C LEU A 64 -14.69 11.15 12.69
N GLN A 65 -15.26 10.21 11.92
CA GLN A 65 -15.48 8.84 12.39
C GLN A 65 -14.18 8.06 12.66
N SER A 66 -13.10 8.37 11.95
CA SER A 66 -11.81 7.68 12.11
C SER A 66 -11.04 8.14 13.35
N LEU A 67 -11.35 9.33 13.87
CA LEU A 67 -10.71 9.92 15.05
C LEU A 67 -11.28 9.38 16.36
N ASP A 68 -12.44 8.71 16.31
CA ASP A 68 -13.11 8.17 17.48
C ASP A 68 -13.33 6.65 17.37
N LEU A 69 -12.60 5.90 18.20
CA LEU A 69 -12.63 4.44 18.22
C LEU A 69 -13.95 3.88 18.78
N GLU A 70 -14.71 4.68 19.55
CA GLU A 70 -15.99 4.30 20.17
C GLU A 70 -17.20 4.88 19.42
N TRP A 71 -16.98 5.41 18.21
CA TRP A 71 -18.02 6.00 17.36
C TRP A 71 -19.34 5.21 17.32
N ARG A 72 -19.27 3.88 17.29
CA ARG A 72 -20.43 2.99 17.14
C ARG A 72 -21.27 2.85 18.41
N ASP A 73 -20.73 3.17 19.58
CA ASP A 73 -21.35 2.96 20.88
C ASP A 73 -21.78 4.28 21.56
N ARG A 74 -21.50 5.44 20.93
CA ARG A 74 -21.92 6.75 21.44
C ARG A 74 -23.44 6.93 21.49
N THR A 75 -23.94 7.34 22.66
CA THR A 75 -25.33 7.77 22.89
C THR A 75 -25.49 9.29 22.84
N SER A 76 -24.41 10.05 22.99
CA SER A 76 -24.37 11.50 22.89
C SER A 76 -22.96 11.99 22.50
N PHE A 77 -22.89 13.25 22.06
CA PHE A 77 -21.66 13.98 21.79
C PHE A 77 -21.48 15.07 22.85
N ASP A 78 -20.32 15.10 23.46
CA ASP A 78 -19.91 16.10 24.44
C ASP A 78 -19.39 17.37 23.76
N ALA A 79 -19.24 18.46 24.53
CA ALA A 79 -18.73 19.74 24.04
C ALA A 79 -17.40 19.59 23.28
N ASN A 80 -16.43 18.87 23.86
CA ASN A 80 -15.10 18.72 23.27
C ASN A 80 -15.16 18.06 21.88
N PHE A 81 -15.89 16.95 21.74
CA PHE A 81 -16.04 16.29 20.44
C PHE A 81 -16.66 17.22 19.38
N ILE A 82 -17.67 18.01 19.76
CA ILE A 82 -18.38 18.91 18.83
C ILE A 82 -17.47 20.07 18.41
N GLU A 83 -16.73 20.65 19.35
CA GLU A 83 -15.78 21.73 19.11
C GLU A 83 -14.60 21.24 18.24
N ASP A 84 -14.00 20.11 18.60
CA ASP A 84 -12.90 19.49 17.85
C ASP A 84 -13.33 19.14 16.42
N SER A 85 -14.54 18.56 16.27
CA SER A 85 -15.10 18.23 14.97
C SER A 85 -15.30 19.47 14.10
N ALA A 86 -15.80 20.57 14.68
CA ALA A 86 -15.95 21.83 13.97
C ALA A 86 -14.60 22.40 13.56
N LEU A 87 -13.62 22.39 14.47
CA LEU A 87 -12.25 22.87 14.20
C LEU A 87 -11.58 22.05 13.08
N ILE A 88 -11.74 20.72 13.07
CA ILE A 88 -11.23 19.86 12.00
C ILE A 88 -11.89 20.17 10.66
N ILE A 89 -13.21 20.39 10.65
CA ILE A 89 -13.93 20.80 9.43
C ILE A 89 -13.37 22.13 8.92
N LEU A 90 -13.28 23.15 9.79
CA LEU A 90 -12.78 24.48 9.45
C LEU A 90 -11.33 24.44 8.94
N SER A 91 -10.44 23.73 9.63
CA SER A 91 -9.05 23.54 9.20
C SER A 91 -8.95 22.82 7.85
N THR A 92 -9.81 21.81 7.62
CA THR A 92 -9.86 21.12 6.31
C THR A 92 -10.28 22.07 5.19
N LEU A 93 -11.30 22.89 5.43
CA LEU A 93 -11.77 23.90 4.48
C LEU A 93 -10.68 24.94 4.17
N GLN A 94 -10.00 25.46 5.20
CA GLN A 94 -8.90 26.40 5.05
C GLN A 94 -7.74 25.80 4.25
N ARG A 95 -7.38 24.53 4.52
CA ARG A 95 -6.36 23.81 3.76
C ARG A 95 -6.74 23.63 2.29
N ASP A 96 -8.03 23.48 2.01
CA ASP A 96 -8.60 23.36 0.66
C ASP A 96 -8.81 24.72 -0.04
N GLY A 97 -8.44 25.81 0.62
CA GLY A 97 -8.37 27.18 0.06
C GLY A 97 -9.52 28.09 0.46
N TYR A 98 -10.43 27.63 1.31
CA TYR A 98 -11.54 28.43 1.81
C TYR A 98 -11.12 29.12 3.10
N LEU A 99 -10.57 30.34 3.02
CA LEU A 99 -9.91 31.00 4.15
C LEU A 99 -10.88 31.57 5.20
N GLN A 100 -12.11 31.84 4.80
CA GLN A 100 -13.18 32.35 5.67
C GLN A 100 -14.41 31.42 5.61
N PRO A 101 -14.26 30.13 5.94
CA PRO A 101 -15.40 29.23 5.97
C PRO A 101 -16.22 29.50 7.24
N LYS A 102 -17.51 29.18 7.18
CA LYS A 102 -18.39 29.20 8.35
C LYS A 102 -19.01 27.83 8.55
N VAL A 103 -19.09 27.40 9.80
CA VAL A 103 -19.73 26.14 10.19
C VAL A 103 -20.82 26.46 11.19
N THR A 104 -22.07 26.22 10.79
CA THR A 104 -23.21 26.24 11.70
C THR A 104 -23.42 24.82 12.24
N ALA A 105 -23.39 24.65 13.56
CA ALA A 105 -23.69 23.40 14.26
C ALA A 105 -25.09 23.45 14.87
N GLU A 106 -26.03 22.71 14.29
CA GLU A 106 -27.37 22.47 14.87
C GLU A 106 -27.30 21.24 15.80
N LEU A 107 -27.54 21.45 17.09
CA LEU A 107 -27.37 20.45 18.14
C LEU A 107 -28.73 20.14 18.77
N THR A 108 -29.16 18.88 18.73
CA THR A 108 -30.38 18.41 19.44
C THR A 108 -29.97 17.82 20.79
N LEU A 109 -30.41 18.43 21.88
CA LEU A 109 -30.12 18.01 23.26
C LEU A 109 -30.95 16.79 23.67
N ARG A 110 -30.69 16.24 24.87
CA ARG A 110 -31.41 15.06 25.39
C ARG A 110 -32.91 15.30 25.60
N ASP A 111 -33.30 16.52 25.94
CA ASP A 111 -34.70 16.93 26.14
C ASP A 111 -35.44 17.24 24.82
N GLY A 112 -34.76 17.10 23.68
CA GLY A 112 -35.30 17.38 22.34
C GLY A 112 -35.19 18.83 21.91
N SER A 113 -34.72 19.74 22.76
CA SER A 113 -34.45 21.13 22.38
C SER A 113 -33.32 21.21 21.34
N ILE A 114 -33.37 22.22 20.48
CA ILE A 114 -32.39 22.45 19.43
C ILE A 114 -31.69 23.78 19.71
N VAL A 115 -30.37 23.74 19.78
CA VAL A 115 -29.51 24.92 19.90
C VAL A 115 -28.58 25.00 18.70
N SER A 116 -28.24 26.21 18.27
CA SER A 116 -27.40 26.45 17.11
C SER A 116 -26.20 27.30 17.49
N TYR A 117 -25.02 26.87 17.07
CA TYR A 117 -23.77 27.60 17.22
C TYR A 117 -23.18 27.85 15.84
N GLU A 118 -22.56 29.01 15.64
CA GLU A 118 -21.87 29.34 14.40
C GLU A 118 -20.41 29.66 14.72
N TRP A 119 -19.50 29.04 13.98
CA TRP A 119 -18.06 29.22 14.13
C TRP A 119 -17.43 29.55 12.79
N GLU A 120 -16.41 30.39 12.83
CA GLU A 120 -15.64 30.81 11.65
C GLU A 120 -14.21 30.26 11.75
N THR A 121 -13.20 31.08 12.04
CA THR A 121 -11.81 30.62 12.13
C THR A 121 -11.45 30.03 13.49
N THR A 122 -12.26 30.29 14.51
CA THR A 122 -12.06 29.83 15.89
C THR A 122 -13.39 29.39 16.52
N ILE A 123 -13.30 28.58 17.57
CA ILE A 123 -14.45 28.15 18.35
C ILE A 123 -14.74 29.21 19.42
N ASP A 124 -15.46 30.26 19.03
CA ASP A 124 -15.90 31.35 19.91
C ASP A 124 -17.36 31.76 19.57
N PRO A 125 -18.32 31.71 20.52
CA PRO A 125 -18.16 31.23 21.90
C PRO A 125 -17.99 29.71 21.97
N PRO A 126 -17.24 29.19 22.97
CA PRO A 126 -17.22 27.76 23.26
C PRO A 126 -18.58 27.29 23.79
N LEU A 127 -18.84 26.00 23.65
CA LEU A 127 -19.99 25.35 24.26
C LEU A 127 -19.85 25.37 25.79
N PRO A 128 -20.95 25.56 26.53
CA PRO A 128 -20.93 25.48 27.98
C PRO A 128 -20.50 24.07 28.43
N ARG A 129 -19.99 23.93 29.67
CA ARG A 129 -19.62 22.62 30.24
C ARG A 129 -20.36 22.44 31.57
N PRO A 130 -21.02 21.28 31.83
CA PRO A 130 -21.15 20.11 30.95
C PRO A 130 -22.15 20.32 29.79
N PHE A 131 -21.96 19.61 28.68
CA PHE A 131 -22.85 19.67 27.52
C PHE A 131 -22.96 18.32 26.83
N GLU A 132 -24.16 17.96 26.39
CA GLU A 132 -24.41 16.72 25.66
C GLU A 132 -25.50 16.86 24.59
N ALA A 133 -25.18 16.50 23.35
CA ALA A 133 -26.12 16.46 22.22
C ALA A 133 -26.36 15.04 21.72
N ARG A 134 -27.61 14.68 21.45
CA ARG A 134 -28.00 13.41 20.80
C ARG A 134 -27.81 13.46 19.28
N ARG A 135 -27.96 14.65 18.67
CA ARG A 135 -27.78 14.84 17.24
C ARG A 135 -26.97 16.09 16.98
N VAL A 136 -26.01 15.99 16.08
CA VAL A 136 -25.16 17.09 15.64
C VAL A 136 -25.30 17.19 14.12
N ARG A 137 -25.68 18.36 13.61
CA ARG A 137 -25.68 18.63 12.18
C ARG A 137 -24.81 19.84 11.89
N TYR A 138 -23.72 19.61 11.17
CA TYR A 138 -22.90 20.68 10.63
C TYR A 138 -23.44 21.11 9.26
N ARG A 139 -23.66 22.41 9.10
CA ARG A 139 -23.95 23.08 7.83
C ARG A 139 -22.77 23.99 7.51
N ILE A 140 -22.09 23.67 6.43
CA ILE A 140 -20.88 24.35 5.99
C ILE A 140 -21.28 25.43 4.98
N ASP A 141 -20.81 26.64 5.22
CA ASP A 141 -20.64 27.65 4.19
C ASP A 141 -19.15 27.73 3.88
N GLN A 142 -18.79 27.35 2.65
CA GLN A 142 -17.40 27.33 2.22
C GLN A 142 -16.83 28.75 2.05
N GLY A 143 -17.67 29.75 1.79
CA GLY A 143 -17.19 31.07 1.38
C GLY A 143 -16.42 31.04 0.05
N ILE A 144 -15.44 31.94 -0.09
CA ILE A 144 -14.71 32.15 -1.35
C ILE A 144 -13.44 31.29 -1.39
N LEU A 145 -13.21 30.63 -2.52
CA LEU A 145 -12.01 29.84 -2.77
C LEU A 145 -10.84 30.76 -3.16
N TYR A 146 -9.79 30.75 -2.35
CA TYR A 146 -8.56 31.48 -2.61
C TYR A 146 -7.59 30.66 -3.48
N ARG A 147 -6.97 31.34 -4.44
CA ARG A 147 -6.10 30.73 -5.45
C ARG A 147 -4.97 31.67 -5.84
N TYR A 148 -3.80 31.09 -6.09
CA TYR A 148 -2.69 31.80 -6.70
C TYR A 148 -3.11 32.35 -8.06
N ASN A 149 -3.08 33.66 -8.21
CA ASN A 149 -3.29 34.34 -9.48
C ASN A 149 -1.93 34.60 -10.13
N GLU A 150 -1.00 35.23 -9.42
CA GLU A 150 0.39 35.42 -9.83
C GLU A 150 1.38 34.98 -8.73
N ILE A 151 2.48 34.32 -9.15
CA ILE A 151 3.63 34.01 -8.29
C ILE A 151 4.87 34.54 -8.98
N GLN A 152 5.38 35.65 -8.49
CA GLN A 152 6.64 36.22 -8.94
C GLN A 152 7.79 35.57 -8.16
N VAL A 153 8.88 35.24 -8.85
CA VAL A 153 10.06 34.62 -8.25
C VAL A 153 11.21 35.60 -8.38
N VAL A 154 11.93 35.83 -7.28
CA VAL A 154 13.07 36.74 -7.23
C VAL A 154 14.21 36.09 -6.46
N GLY A 155 15.43 36.14 -7.00
CA GLY A 155 16.64 35.72 -6.30
C GLY A 155 17.04 34.25 -6.44
N SER A 156 16.29 33.46 -7.20
CA SER A 156 16.62 32.04 -7.50
C SER A 156 17.58 31.94 -8.69
N ARG A 157 18.76 31.33 -8.49
CA ARG A 157 19.76 31.04 -9.53
C ARG A 157 19.93 29.54 -9.76
N GLU A 158 19.83 28.75 -8.69
CA GLU A 158 19.94 27.28 -8.68
C GLU A 158 18.69 26.60 -9.24
N PHE A 159 17.51 27.17 -8.99
CA PHE A 159 16.24 26.69 -9.51
C PHE A 159 15.67 27.70 -10.52
N THR A 160 15.08 27.20 -11.62
CA THR A 160 14.35 28.08 -12.55
C THR A 160 13.08 28.61 -11.90
N ASP A 161 12.52 29.72 -12.40
CA ASP A 161 11.22 30.24 -11.92
C ASP A 161 10.11 29.19 -12.00
N ARG A 162 10.15 28.36 -13.05
CA ARG A 162 9.23 27.24 -13.21
C ARG A 162 9.44 26.20 -12.12
N ASP A 163 10.69 25.97 -11.71
CA ASP A 163 11.02 25.04 -10.64
C ASP A 163 10.47 25.52 -9.30
N VAL A 164 10.76 26.78 -8.95
CA VAL A 164 10.26 27.42 -7.72
C VAL A 164 8.72 27.40 -7.66
N ARG A 165 8.02 27.79 -8.74
CA ARG A 165 6.55 27.78 -8.76
C ARG A 165 5.95 26.39 -8.52
N GLY A 166 6.65 25.32 -8.89
CA GLY A 166 6.18 23.95 -8.69
C GLY A 166 6.11 23.48 -7.24
N PHE A 167 6.79 24.17 -6.32
CA PHE A 167 6.65 23.90 -4.89
C PHE A 167 5.33 24.43 -4.32
N PHE A 168 4.61 25.28 -5.06
CA PHE A 168 3.38 25.94 -4.62
C PHE A 168 2.14 25.55 -5.43
N VAL A 169 2.31 25.25 -6.73
CA VAL A 169 1.20 24.95 -7.65
C VAL A 169 1.42 23.61 -8.32
N GLU A 170 0.37 22.78 -8.39
CA GLU A 170 0.41 21.48 -9.06
C GLU A 170 0.77 21.63 -10.54
N ARG A 171 1.79 20.88 -10.98
CA ARG A 171 2.28 20.90 -12.36
C ARG A 171 1.53 19.84 -13.20
N GLY A 172 1.40 20.10 -14.50
CA GLY A 172 1.09 19.07 -15.51
C GLY A 172 -0.39 18.76 -15.77
N VAL A 173 -1.31 19.39 -15.05
CA VAL A 173 -2.75 19.24 -15.26
C VAL A 173 -3.22 19.96 -16.54
N LEU A 174 -4.01 19.27 -17.39
CA LEU A 174 -4.49 19.78 -18.69
C LEU A 174 -5.55 20.88 -18.53
N LEU A 175 -6.58 20.66 -17.70
CA LEU A 175 -7.57 21.67 -17.39
C LEU A 175 -7.10 22.47 -16.19
N ARG A 176 -6.60 23.69 -16.44
CA ARG A 176 -6.25 24.65 -15.37
C ARG A 176 -7.52 25.23 -14.75
N LEU A 177 -8.26 24.40 -14.02
CA LEU A 177 -9.43 24.83 -13.26
C LEU A 177 -9.01 25.69 -12.07
N LYS A 178 -9.96 26.45 -11.51
CA LYS A 178 -9.72 27.29 -10.32
C LYS A 178 -9.12 26.49 -9.13
N GLN A 179 -9.38 25.18 -9.08
CA GLN A 179 -8.98 24.25 -8.02
C GLN A 179 -7.52 23.77 -8.11
N THR A 180 -6.80 23.96 -9.22
CA THR A 180 -5.39 23.47 -9.33
C THR A 180 -4.36 24.48 -8.83
N ARG A 181 -4.81 25.69 -8.49
CA ARG A 181 -3.98 26.79 -7.97
C ARG A 181 -4.39 27.21 -6.57
N ILE A 182 -4.96 26.29 -5.79
CA ILE A 182 -5.45 26.57 -4.42
C ILE A 182 -4.35 27.23 -3.59
N TYR A 183 -4.70 28.36 -2.98
CA TYR A 183 -3.87 29.04 -2.00
C TYR A 183 -4.41 28.76 -0.60
N SER A 184 -3.52 28.37 0.30
CA SER A 184 -3.76 28.46 1.74
C SER A 184 -2.43 28.77 2.45
N PRO A 185 -2.46 29.43 3.62
CA PRO A 185 -1.26 29.70 4.41
C PRO A 185 -0.42 28.44 4.63
N ASP A 186 -1.04 27.33 5.04
CA ASP A 186 -0.35 26.05 5.26
C ASP A 186 0.32 25.50 3.99
N ARG A 187 -0.34 25.62 2.82
CA ARG A 187 0.25 25.17 1.55
C ARG A 187 1.44 26.05 1.16
N LEU A 188 1.33 27.36 1.38
CA LEU A 188 2.42 28.31 1.14
C LEU A 188 3.62 27.98 2.05
N GLU A 189 3.40 27.81 3.35
CA GLU A 189 4.45 27.50 4.32
C GLU A 189 5.13 26.17 4.02
N ARG A 190 4.36 25.12 3.68
CA ARG A 190 4.93 23.84 3.23
C ARG A 190 5.77 24.01 1.95
N GLY A 191 5.30 24.80 0.99
CA GLY A 191 6.05 25.09 -0.24
C GLY A 191 7.38 25.82 0.06
N ILE A 192 7.36 26.80 0.95
CA ILE A 192 8.54 27.54 1.44
C ILE A 192 9.51 26.58 2.13
N GLY A 193 9.02 25.74 3.04
CA GLY A 193 9.82 24.76 3.76
C GLY A 193 10.49 23.77 2.82
N ASN A 194 9.73 23.18 1.89
CA ASN A 194 10.23 22.22 0.92
C ASN A 194 11.30 22.82 -0.01
N LEU A 195 11.10 24.06 -0.49
CA LEU A 195 12.10 24.74 -1.32
C LEU A 195 13.36 25.10 -0.52
N THR A 196 13.20 25.55 0.73
CA THR A 196 14.32 25.84 1.64
C THR A 196 15.14 24.59 1.89
N GLU A 197 14.50 23.46 2.22
CA GLU A 197 15.17 22.18 2.43
C GLU A 197 15.87 21.69 1.15
N ALA A 198 15.24 21.85 -0.01
CA ALA A 198 15.84 21.49 -1.30
C ALA A 198 17.13 22.27 -1.59
N LEU A 199 17.18 23.57 -1.25
CA LEU A 199 18.39 24.38 -1.31
C LEU A 199 19.43 23.90 -0.29
N THR A 200 19.03 23.74 0.96
CA THR A 200 19.94 23.30 2.04
C THR A 200 20.60 21.96 1.73
N ARG A 201 19.86 20.98 1.18
CA ARG A 201 20.42 19.68 0.76
C ARG A 201 21.44 19.77 -0.38
N ARG A 202 21.43 20.86 -1.16
CA ARG A 202 22.44 21.14 -2.21
C ARG A 202 23.64 21.94 -1.71
N GLY A 203 23.75 22.15 -0.40
CA GLY A 203 24.90 22.84 0.22
C GLY A 203 24.67 24.32 0.47
N PHE A 204 23.49 24.85 0.19
CA PHE A 204 23.19 26.26 0.38
C PHE A 204 22.89 26.56 1.85
N GLU A 205 23.93 26.96 2.58
CA GLU A 205 23.86 27.28 4.00
C GLU A 205 23.19 28.65 4.22
N ASN A 206 22.34 28.73 5.24
CA ASN A 206 21.51 29.89 5.55
C ASN A 206 20.54 30.28 4.42
N ALA A 207 20.21 29.34 3.53
CA ALA A 207 19.16 29.53 2.54
C ALA A 207 17.87 29.97 3.24
N ARG A 208 17.25 31.03 2.71
CA ARG A 208 16.01 31.59 3.24
C ARG A 208 15.04 31.85 2.11
N VAL A 209 13.86 31.27 2.22
CA VAL A 209 12.76 31.51 1.30
C VAL A 209 11.67 32.25 2.06
N THR A 210 11.19 33.36 1.50
CA THR A 210 10.10 34.14 2.09
C THR A 210 9.04 34.45 1.04
N ALA A 211 7.80 34.55 1.49
CA ALA A 211 6.73 35.14 0.69
C ALA A 211 6.53 36.59 1.12
N THR A 212 6.53 37.51 0.15
CA THR A 212 6.30 38.94 0.36
C THR A 212 5.24 39.44 -0.60
N ASN A 213 4.71 40.64 -0.35
CA ASN A 213 3.67 41.28 -1.18
C ASN A 213 2.44 40.39 -1.39
N ILE A 214 1.96 39.71 -0.34
CA ILE A 214 0.79 38.84 -0.43
C ILE A 214 -0.46 39.72 -0.51
N VAL A 215 -1.01 39.87 -1.71
CA VAL A 215 -2.23 40.64 -1.97
C VAL A 215 -3.37 39.66 -2.22
N GLN A 216 -4.34 39.66 -1.31
CA GLN A 216 -5.54 38.82 -1.41
C GLN A 216 -6.72 39.66 -1.88
N ASN A 217 -7.39 39.22 -2.94
CA ASN A 217 -8.63 39.83 -3.40
C ASN A 217 -9.82 39.10 -2.77
N PRO A 218 -10.54 39.71 -1.81
CA PRO A 218 -11.60 39.04 -1.06
C PRO A 218 -12.85 38.80 -1.91
N GLN A 219 -13.01 39.42 -3.08
CA GLN A 219 -14.17 39.21 -3.96
C GLN A 219 -13.93 38.09 -4.97
N THR A 220 -12.70 37.99 -5.49
CA THR A 220 -12.37 37.02 -6.55
C THR A 220 -11.63 35.79 -6.03
N GLY A 221 -11.12 35.83 -4.80
CA GLY A 221 -10.22 34.84 -4.21
C GLY A 221 -8.83 34.82 -4.86
N GLY A 222 -8.49 35.78 -5.73
CA GLY A 222 -7.16 35.86 -6.34
C GLY A 222 -6.10 36.24 -5.30
N VAL A 223 -4.98 35.52 -5.29
CA VAL A 223 -3.83 35.81 -4.42
C VAL A 223 -2.59 36.01 -5.28
N ASP A 224 -2.04 37.21 -5.23
CA ASP A 224 -0.77 37.57 -5.87
C ASP A 224 0.31 37.65 -4.80
N LEU A 225 1.48 37.05 -5.08
CA LEU A 225 2.61 37.14 -4.15
C LEU A 225 3.96 37.07 -4.86
N THR A 226 5.00 37.46 -4.13
CA THR A 226 6.40 37.35 -4.54
C THR A 226 7.12 36.36 -3.62
N ILE A 227 7.66 35.28 -4.19
CA ILE A 227 8.59 34.38 -3.52
C ILE A 227 10.00 34.94 -3.70
N ARG A 228 10.59 35.38 -2.58
CA ARG A 228 11.98 35.82 -2.53
C ARG A 228 12.85 34.66 -2.03
N VAL A 229 13.80 34.27 -2.85
CA VAL A 229 14.79 33.22 -2.56
C VAL A 229 16.13 33.90 -2.28
N GLU A 230 16.63 33.72 -1.06
CA GLU A 230 17.99 34.07 -0.67
C GLU A 230 18.74 32.74 -0.54
N GLU A 231 19.48 32.35 -1.57
CA GLU A 231 20.14 31.04 -1.61
C GLU A 231 21.23 30.90 -0.52
N GLY A 232 21.81 32.00 -0.05
CA GLY A 232 22.91 31.93 0.90
C GLY A 232 24.20 31.44 0.23
N ARG A 233 25.14 30.94 1.04
CA ARG A 233 26.46 30.52 0.56
C ARG A 233 26.44 29.03 0.26
N LYS A 234 27.00 28.63 -0.89
CA LYS A 234 27.19 27.21 -1.19
C LYS A 234 28.41 26.69 -0.43
N VAL A 235 28.22 25.68 0.40
CA VAL A 235 29.22 25.08 1.27
C VAL A 235 29.43 23.61 0.89
N LEU A 236 30.68 23.24 0.64
CA LEU A 236 31.09 21.87 0.35
C LEU A 236 32.05 21.40 1.44
N VAL A 237 31.92 20.14 1.85
CA VAL A 237 32.88 19.51 2.76
C VAL A 237 34.02 18.97 1.92
N ASN A 238 35.23 19.46 2.17
CA ASN A 238 36.45 19.03 1.48
C ASN A 238 37.10 17.85 2.20
N SER A 239 37.33 17.96 3.51
CA SER A 239 37.85 16.86 4.31
C SER A 239 37.23 16.77 5.69
N ILE A 240 37.28 15.58 6.27
CA ILE A 240 36.83 15.30 7.63
C ILE A 240 37.94 14.56 8.33
N ARG A 241 38.54 15.18 9.35
CA ARG A 241 39.44 14.53 10.29
C ARG A 241 38.61 13.93 11.41
N THR A 242 38.68 12.62 11.61
CA THR A 242 38.04 11.95 12.75
C THR A 242 39.10 11.68 13.82
N GLU A 243 38.75 11.91 15.08
CA GLU A 243 39.62 11.62 16.23
C GLU A 243 38.82 10.85 17.27
N THR A 244 39.24 9.63 17.56
CA THR A 244 38.53 8.75 18.50
C THR A 244 39.26 8.70 19.83
N PHE A 245 38.50 8.87 20.91
CA PHE A 245 38.97 8.87 22.29
C PHE A 245 38.23 7.80 23.10
N ILE A 246 38.95 7.19 24.04
CA ILE A 246 38.38 6.42 25.15
C ILE A 246 38.40 7.35 26.36
N SER A 247 37.36 7.35 27.20
CA SER A 247 37.13 8.35 28.25
C SER A 247 38.31 8.64 29.19
N THR A 248 39.29 7.75 29.29
CA THR A 248 40.50 7.91 30.11
C THR A 248 41.69 8.56 29.39
N ASN A 249 41.68 8.68 28.06
CA ASN A 249 42.84 9.09 27.27
C ASN A 249 42.83 10.59 26.92
N GLN A 250 44.01 11.21 27.01
CA GLN A 250 44.21 12.59 26.55
C GLN A 250 44.58 12.67 25.07
N GLU A 251 45.03 11.57 24.47
CA GLU A 251 45.40 11.48 23.05
C GLU A 251 44.44 10.55 22.28
N PRO A 252 44.15 10.86 21.00
CA PRO A 252 43.26 10.03 20.20
C PRO A 252 43.90 8.68 19.90
N ILE A 253 43.14 7.61 20.06
CA ILE A 253 43.56 6.24 19.75
C ILE A 253 43.54 5.94 18.24
N VAL A 254 42.68 6.63 17.50
CA VAL A 254 42.53 6.51 16.05
C VAL A 254 42.32 7.89 15.46
N VAL A 255 43.09 8.20 14.42
CA VAL A 255 42.95 9.43 13.62
C VAL A 255 42.83 9.03 12.16
N GLU A 256 41.75 9.44 11.51
CA GLU A 256 41.54 9.22 10.08
C GLU A 256 41.19 10.53 9.38
N ILE A 257 41.50 10.60 8.08
CA ILE A 257 41.15 11.74 7.24
C ILE A 257 40.35 11.22 6.06
N ILE A 258 39.10 11.66 5.97
CA ILE A 258 38.16 11.30 4.90
C ILE A 258 38.09 12.49 3.94
N GLN A 259 38.47 12.27 2.68
CA GLN A 259 38.29 13.25 1.61
C GLN A 259 36.89 13.12 1.01
N THR A 260 36.19 14.24 0.82
CA THR A 260 34.83 14.26 0.27
C THR A 260 34.61 15.54 -0.52
N ASN A 261 33.52 15.60 -1.28
CA ASN A 261 33.05 16.81 -1.94
C ASN A 261 31.54 16.95 -1.74
N ALA A 262 31.07 16.50 -0.59
CA ALA A 262 29.65 16.43 -0.28
C ALA A 262 29.10 17.84 0.00
N PRO A 263 27.87 18.16 -0.43
CA PRO A 263 27.22 19.40 -0.04
C PRO A 263 26.98 19.41 1.47
N TYR A 264 27.48 20.43 2.15
CA TYR A 264 27.30 20.54 3.59
C TYR A 264 25.86 20.97 3.91
N SER A 265 25.23 20.25 4.82
CA SER A 265 24.00 20.70 5.47
C SER A 265 23.99 20.21 6.91
N ARG A 266 23.20 20.86 7.77
CA ARG A 266 23.02 20.39 9.15
C ARG A 266 22.45 18.97 9.19
N LEU A 267 21.57 18.62 8.25
CA LEU A 267 21.04 17.27 8.08
C LEU A 267 22.15 16.28 7.71
N TRP A 268 22.99 16.63 6.72
CA TRP A 268 24.14 15.80 6.34
C TRP A 268 25.12 15.60 7.52
N GLN A 269 25.40 16.64 8.31
CA GLN A 269 26.26 16.53 9.49
C GLN A 269 25.65 15.61 10.56
N GLN A 270 24.32 15.69 10.77
CA GLN A 270 23.61 14.80 11.70
C GLN A 270 23.67 13.34 11.25
N ASP A 271 23.45 13.07 9.96
CA ASP A 271 23.53 11.73 9.37
C ASP A 271 24.95 11.17 9.48
N PHE A 272 25.97 11.98 9.18
CA PHE A 272 27.37 11.60 9.31
C PHE A 272 27.76 11.33 10.79
N GLY A 273 27.33 12.18 11.71
CA GLY A 273 27.55 11.96 13.15
C GLY A 273 26.85 10.69 13.65
N LEU A 274 25.63 10.41 13.17
CA LEU A 274 24.94 9.15 13.46
C LEU A 274 25.73 7.95 12.95
N MET A 275 26.23 8.00 11.72
CA MET A 275 27.07 6.95 11.14
C MET A 275 28.29 6.64 12.03
N LEU A 276 29.03 7.68 12.45
CA LEU A 276 30.19 7.53 13.35
C LEU A 276 29.83 6.88 14.69
N ARG A 277 28.69 7.23 15.30
CA ARG A 277 28.22 6.56 16.53
C ARG A 277 27.89 5.10 16.28
N THR A 278 27.14 4.83 15.20
CA THR A 278 26.66 3.48 14.90
C THR A 278 27.77 2.48 14.63
N THR A 279 28.89 2.90 14.01
CA THR A 279 30.07 2.04 13.81
C THR A 279 30.62 1.50 15.13
N ASN A 280 30.54 2.28 16.21
CA ASN A 280 31.10 1.91 17.52
C ASN A 280 30.14 1.06 18.38
N TYR A 281 28.85 1.04 18.06
CA TYR A 281 27.86 0.22 18.79
C TYR A 281 28.16 -1.28 18.68
N HIS A 282 28.70 -1.74 17.55
CA HIS A 282 29.11 -3.14 17.36
C HIS A 282 30.27 -3.56 18.28
N HIS A 283 31.06 -2.61 18.76
CA HIS A 283 32.18 -2.84 19.67
C HIS A 283 31.78 -2.71 21.14
N GLY A 284 30.49 -2.50 21.45
CA GLY A 284 29.99 -2.41 22.81
C GLY A 284 30.06 -1.01 23.43
N TYR A 285 30.18 0.05 22.63
CA TYR A 285 30.22 1.44 23.09
C TYR A 285 28.88 2.17 22.79
N PRO A 286 27.77 1.85 23.47
CA PRO A 286 26.42 2.35 23.14
C PRO A 286 26.23 3.86 23.37
N ASP A 287 27.10 4.47 24.17
CA ASP A 287 27.06 5.87 24.56
C ASP A 287 28.06 6.73 23.78
N THR A 288 28.59 6.22 22.67
CA THR A 288 29.49 7.00 21.82
C THR A 288 28.86 8.34 21.46
N THR A 289 29.55 9.43 21.79
CA THR A 289 29.16 10.79 21.42
C THR A 289 30.07 11.32 20.32
N THR A 290 29.54 12.23 19.51
CA THR A 290 30.24 12.77 18.34
C THR A 290 30.02 14.27 18.30
N GLU A 291 31.10 15.02 18.42
CA GLU A 291 31.11 16.47 18.25
C GLU A 291 31.80 16.80 16.93
N ILE A 292 31.09 17.46 16.03
CA ILE A 292 31.63 17.85 14.72
C ILE A 292 31.75 19.37 14.70
N SER A 293 32.98 19.85 14.52
CA SER A 293 33.32 21.27 14.44
C SER A 293 34.04 21.60 13.13
N ARG A 294 34.03 22.89 12.74
CA ARG A 294 34.79 23.37 11.58
C ARG A 294 36.20 23.73 12.01
N THR A 295 37.19 23.29 11.24
CA THR A 295 38.60 23.62 11.50
C THR A 295 39.18 24.57 10.46
N ARG A 296 38.71 24.47 9.21
CA ARG A 296 39.10 25.35 8.12
C ARG A 296 37.87 25.75 7.32
N GLU A 297 37.85 27.00 6.88
CA GLU A 297 36.86 27.53 5.94
C GLU A 297 37.63 28.33 4.89
N GLU A 298 37.58 27.90 3.64
CA GLU A 298 38.23 28.56 2.52
C GLU A 298 37.19 28.92 1.45
N HIS A 299 37.19 30.19 1.04
CA HIS A 299 36.26 30.66 0.04
C HIS A 299 36.93 30.69 -1.33
N GLN A 300 36.45 29.88 -2.27
CA GLN A 300 36.96 29.82 -3.64
C GLN A 300 35.81 29.87 -4.66
N ASN A 301 35.89 30.78 -5.62
CA ASN A 301 34.98 30.87 -6.77
C ASN A 301 33.47 30.82 -6.41
N GLY A 302 33.05 31.52 -5.35
CA GLY A 302 31.65 31.57 -4.91
C GLY A 302 31.17 30.33 -4.16
N THR A 303 32.05 29.36 -3.93
CA THR A 303 31.83 28.19 -3.07
C THR A 303 32.73 28.28 -1.84
N THR A 304 32.24 27.80 -0.71
CA THR A 304 33.01 27.74 0.53
C THR A 304 33.34 26.29 0.81
N GLU A 305 34.61 25.95 0.78
CA GLU A 305 35.09 24.63 1.17
C GLU A 305 35.40 24.63 2.66
N ILE A 306 34.90 23.63 3.37
CA ILE A 306 35.14 23.48 4.81
C ILE A 306 35.84 22.16 5.10
N ASP A 307 36.75 22.20 6.07
CA ASP A 307 37.27 21.01 6.71
C ASP A 307 36.61 20.85 8.08
N LEU A 308 36.24 19.61 8.40
CA LEU A 308 35.56 19.25 9.63
C LEU A 308 36.47 18.43 10.53
N LEU A 309 36.37 18.64 11.83
CA LEU A 309 36.91 17.76 12.86
C LEU A 309 35.75 17.08 13.58
N ALA A 310 35.71 15.76 13.49
CA ALA A 310 34.76 14.93 14.22
C ALA A 310 35.49 14.28 15.40
N ARG A 311 35.24 14.80 16.60
CA ARG A 311 35.71 14.23 17.86
C ARG A 311 34.71 13.17 18.33
N ILE A 312 35.18 11.93 18.47
CA ILE A 312 34.40 10.76 18.82
C ILE A 312 34.83 10.30 20.21
N GLU A 313 33.93 10.39 21.19
CA GLU A 313 34.17 9.92 22.56
C GLU A 313 33.39 8.63 22.75
N LEU A 314 34.09 7.50 22.93
CA LEU A 314 33.46 6.18 22.96
C LEU A 314 32.58 5.94 24.20
N GLY A 315 32.98 6.50 25.35
CA GLY A 315 32.38 6.17 26.65
C GLY A 315 32.84 4.80 27.16
N GLU A 316 32.09 4.26 28.12
CA GLU A 316 32.35 2.93 28.69
C GLU A 316 31.89 1.80 27.78
N GLN A 317 32.57 0.66 27.86
CA GLN A 317 32.15 -0.55 27.18
C GLN A 317 31.07 -1.26 28.02
N ILE A 318 29.88 -1.42 27.45
CA ILE A 318 28.70 -1.93 28.17
C ILE A 318 28.39 -3.37 27.74
N ARG A 319 28.02 -4.21 28.71
CA ARG A 319 27.47 -5.56 28.53
C ARG A 319 25.97 -5.60 28.80
N ILE A 320 25.32 -6.59 28.19
CA ILE A 320 23.91 -6.88 28.40
C ILE A 320 23.75 -7.62 29.74
N GLY A 321 22.92 -7.08 30.63
CA GLY A 321 22.48 -7.78 31.85
C GLY A 321 21.42 -8.82 31.51
N GLU A 322 20.16 -8.40 31.49
CA GLU A 322 19.01 -9.21 31.08
C GLU A 322 18.30 -8.59 29.87
N VAL A 323 17.70 -9.45 29.05
CA VAL A 323 16.77 -9.06 27.99
C VAL A 323 15.34 -9.31 28.46
N ILE A 324 14.61 -8.23 28.72
CA ILE A 324 13.29 -8.26 29.37
C ILE A 324 12.21 -7.87 28.35
N PHE A 325 11.07 -8.57 28.39
CA PHE A 325 9.90 -8.25 27.58
C PHE A 325 8.71 -7.95 28.49
N ASP A 326 8.18 -6.73 28.42
CA ASP A 326 7.00 -6.30 29.17
C ASP A 326 5.79 -6.02 28.27
N GLY A 327 4.60 -6.10 28.85
CA GLY A 327 3.33 -5.84 28.14
C GLY A 327 2.76 -7.01 27.33
N LEU A 328 3.38 -8.19 27.38
CA LEU A 328 2.81 -9.43 26.82
C LEU A 328 1.61 -9.89 27.66
N GLN A 329 0.42 -9.99 27.04
CA GLN A 329 -0.78 -10.45 27.73
C GLN A 329 -1.24 -11.82 27.26
N LYS A 330 -1.25 -12.06 25.95
CA LYS A 330 -1.60 -13.38 25.39
C LYS A 330 -0.55 -13.92 24.42
N THR A 331 0.38 -13.10 23.96
CA THR A 331 1.54 -13.54 23.17
C THR A 331 2.47 -14.34 24.07
N LYS A 332 2.89 -15.51 23.62
CA LYS A 332 3.79 -16.37 24.41
C LYS A 332 5.19 -15.77 24.47
N PRO A 333 5.85 -15.73 25.64
CA PRO A 333 7.21 -15.21 25.76
C PRO A 333 8.20 -15.86 24.79
N SER A 334 8.07 -17.18 24.56
CA SER A 334 8.94 -17.91 23.61
C SER A 334 8.91 -17.35 22.17
N VAL A 335 7.83 -16.66 21.79
CA VAL A 335 7.69 -16.02 20.47
C VAL A 335 8.54 -14.76 20.37
N VAL A 336 8.69 -14.00 21.46
CA VAL A 336 9.47 -12.76 21.44
C VAL A 336 10.95 -13.02 21.72
N HIS A 337 11.26 -13.96 22.62
CA HIS A 337 12.65 -14.33 22.91
C HIS A 337 13.38 -14.85 21.67
N ARG A 338 12.73 -15.69 20.84
CA ARG A 338 13.33 -16.19 19.58
C ARG A 338 13.67 -15.08 18.57
N ARG A 339 13.05 -13.90 18.69
CA ARG A 339 13.17 -12.78 17.72
C ARG A 339 14.24 -11.78 18.14
N VAL A 340 14.88 -11.99 19.28
CA VAL A 340 15.95 -11.14 19.80
C VAL A 340 17.19 -12.00 19.96
N GLU A 341 18.13 -11.83 19.03
CA GLU A 341 19.43 -12.50 19.02
C GLU A 341 20.42 -11.73 19.92
N MET A 342 20.11 -11.66 21.21
CA MET A 342 20.99 -11.07 22.21
C MET A 342 20.90 -11.88 23.49
N ASP A 343 22.04 -12.29 24.02
CA ASP A 343 22.11 -13.06 25.25
C ASP A 343 22.72 -12.23 26.40
N PRO A 344 22.32 -12.49 27.66
CA PRO A 344 23.01 -11.98 28.83
C PRO A 344 24.53 -12.19 28.75
N GLY A 345 25.29 -11.12 28.98
CA GLY A 345 26.76 -11.09 28.95
C GLY A 345 27.38 -10.62 27.63
N ASP A 346 26.61 -10.56 26.54
CA ASP A 346 27.06 -10.00 25.25
C ASP A 346 27.43 -8.52 25.39
N LEU A 347 28.26 -8.02 24.46
CA LEU A 347 28.50 -6.58 24.34
C LEU A 347 27.21 -5.90 23.84
N LEU A 348 26.83 -4.79 24.47
CA LEU A 348 25.60 -4.09 24.12
C LEU A 348 25.73 -3.42 22.76
N ASN A 349 25.12 -4.04 21.76
CA ASN A 349 24.98 -3.49 20.42
C ASN A 349 23.58 -2.91 20.19
N ARG A 350 23.46 -1.58 20.21
CA ARG A 350 22.19 -0.88 19.98
C ARG A 350 21.58 -1.15 18.60
N ILE A 351 22.40 -1.47 17.60
CA ILE A 351 21.91 -1.81 16.26
C ILE A 351 21.21 -3.17 16.30
N GLU A 352 21.77 -4.14 17.01
CA GLU A 352 21.13 -5.45 17.15
C GLU A 352 19.87 -5.37 18.04
N ALA A 353 19.89 -4.53 19.07
CA ALA A 353 18.71 -4.25 19.86
C ALA A 353 17.58 -3.60 19.03
N GLU A 354 17.90 -2.62 18.18
CA GLU A 354 16.95 -2.03 17.24
C GLU A 354 16.47 -3.03 16.18
N LYS A 355 17.34 -3.89 15.64
CA LYS A 355 16.92 -4.98 14.74
C LYS A 355 15.95 -5.93 15.44
N GLY A 356 16.21 -6.28 16.71
CA GLY A 356 15.28 -7.04 17.55
C GLY A 356 13.92 -6.33 17.66
N ARG A 357 13.92 -5.02 17.93
CA ARG A 357 12.69 -4.20 17.97
C ARG A 357 11.95 -4.24 16.63
N HIS A 358 12.68 -4.14 15.52
CA HIS A 358 12.13 -4.24 14.17
C HIS A 358 11.57 -5.63 13.85
N ARG A 359 12.26 -6.73 14.23
CA ARG A 359 11.78 -8.11 14.09
C ARG A 359 10.48 -8.33 14.88
N LEU A 360 10.41 -7.83 16.12
CA LEU A 360 9.19 -7.86 16.92
C LEU A 360 8.05 -7.06 16.29
N ALA A 361 8.33 -5.83 15.83
CA ALA A 361 7.32 -5.00 15.15
C ALA A 361 6.79 -5.67 13.86
N ARG A 362 7.67 -6.36 13.11
CA ARG A 362 7.32 -7.12 11.91
C ARG A 362 6.37 -8.29 12.15
N LEU A 363 6.26 -8.81 13.38
CA LEU A 363 5.28 -9.86 13.70
C LEU A 363 3.83 -9.39 13.51
N GLY A 364 3.58 -8.08 13.44
CA GLY A 364 2.26 -7.49 13.23
C GLY A 364 1.32 -7.57 14.45
N VAL A 365 1.69 -8.32 15.49
CA VAL A 365 0.86 -8.52 16.70
C VAL A 365 0.92 -7.38 17.70
N PHE A 366 1.89 -6.46 17.57
CA PHE A 366 2.11 -5.35 18.48
C PHE A 366 1.75 -4.02 17.82
N ARG A 367 1.04 -3.17 18.55
CA ARG A 367 0.75 -1.78 18.18
C ARG A 367 2.00 -0.92 18.28
N THR A 368 2.74 -1.08 19.37
CA THR A 368 4.02 -0.41 19.63
C THR A 368 4.97 -1.41 20.25
N VAL A 369 6.26 -1.26 19.92
CA VAL A 369 7.36 -1.95 20.58
C VAL A 369 8.40 -0.88 20.86
N ASP A 370 8.49 -0.50 22.12
CA ASP A 370 9.43 0.50 22.62
C ASP A 370 10.67 -0.20 23.16
N LEU A 371 11.83 0.40 22.93
CA LEU A 371 13.12 -0.12 23.38
C LEU A 371 13.71 0.85 24.38
N ARG A 372 14.02 0.37 25.58
CA ARG A 372 14.69 1.15 26.63
C ARG A 372 15.83 0.34 27.24
N TYR A 373 16.74 1.06 27.88
CA TYR A 373 17.89 0.49 28.56
C TYR A 373 17.86 0.93 30.02
N ASP A 374 17.90 -0.04 30.93
CA ASP A 374 17.95 0.24 32.36
C ASP A 374 19.39 0.00 32.85
N VAL A 375 19.96 1.00 33.54
CA VAL A 375 21.32 0.93 34.06
C VAL A 375 21.34 0.08 35.33
N ILE A 376 22.15 -0.98 35.34
CA ILE A 376 22.41 -1.78 36.54
C ILE A 376 23.64 -1.22 37.26
N ASP A 377 24.74 -1.08 36.52
CA ASP A 377 26.01 -0.52 36.98
C ASP A 377 26.72 0.21 35.82
N GLU A 378 27.95 0.67 36.06
CA GLU A 378 28.74 1.42 35.07
C GLU A 378 29.04 0.65 33.77
N HIS A 379 29.05 -0.69 33.82
CA HIS A 379 29.45 -1.56 32.69
C HIS A 379 28.31 -2.46 32.21
N THR A 380 27.13 -2.41 32.83
CA THR A 380 26.04 -3.37 32.58
C THR A 380 24.69 -2.68 32.46
N ARG A 381 23.94 -3.01 31.40
CA ARG A 381 22.57 -2.52 31.19
C ARG A 381 21.61 -3.62 30.78
N ASN A 382 20.39 -3.55 31.29
CA ASN A 382 19.30 -4.38 30.79
C ASN A 382 18.76 -3.80 29.48
N VAL A 383 18.32 -4.69 28.59
CA VAL A 383 17.62 -4.31 27.36
C VAL A 383 16.16 -4.69 27.52
N ILE A 384 15.27 -3.69 27.48
CA ILE A 384 13.85 -3.89 27.77
C ILE A 384 13.03 -3.54 26.54
N TYR A 385 12.24 -4.52 26.09
CA TYR A 385 11.27 -4.39 25.02
C TYR A 385 9.86 -4.26 25.60
N SER A 386 9.34 -3.04 25.60
CA SER A 386 7.98 -2.71 26.04
C SER A 386 7.02 -2.80 24.89
N ALA A 387 6.29 -3.91 24.84
CA ALA A 387 5.38 -4.24 23.76
C ALA A 387 3.93 -3.99 24.17
N GLN A 388 3.18 -3.30 23.33
CA GLN A 388 1.74 -3.19 23.49
C GLN A 388 1.05 -4.02 22.41
N GLU A 389 0.33 -5.07 22.82
CA GLU A 389 -0.40 -5.92 21.88
C GLU A 389 -1.51 -5.15 21.14
N GLY A 390 -1.60 -5.37 19.82
CA GLY A 390 -2.55 -4.71 18.91
C GLY A 390 -3.94 -5.35 18.85
N LYS A 391 -4.82 -4.76 18.04
CA LYS A 391 -6.13 -5.36 17.71
C LYS A 391 -5.90 -6.66 16.95
N ARG A 392 -6.55 -7.71 17.41
CA ARG A 392 -6.30 -9.07 16.91
C ARG A 392 -7.26 -9.54 15.85
N LEU A 393 -8.33 -8.80 15.63
CA LEU A 393 -9.37 -9.14 14.68
C LEU A 393 -9.63 -7.92 13.82
N ASN A 394 -9.29 -8.04 12.54
CA ASN A 394 -9.57 -7.05 11.53
C ASN A 394 -10.69 -7.60 10.64
N VAL A 395 -11.76 -6.82 10.49
CA VAL A 395 -12.89 -7.18 9.63
C VAL A 395 -13.02 -6.09 8.57
N SER A 396 -12.76 -6.48 7.33
CA SER A 396 -12.85 -5.62 6.15
C SER A 396 -14.10 -5.98 5.35
N LEU A 397 -14.86 -4.96 4.96
CA LEU A 397 -15.98 -5.11 4.03
C LEU A 397 -15.51 -4.68 2.64
N LEU A 398 -15.70 -5.55 1.67
CA LEU A 398 -15.28 -5.36 0.28
C LEU A 398 -16.50 -5.06 -0.57
N PHE A 399 -16.41 -4.02 -1.39
CA PHE A 399 -17.45 -3.67 -2.37
C PHE A 399 -16.80 -3.24 -3.67
N GLY A 400 -17.38 -3.63 -4.79
CA GLY A 400 -16.91 -3.23 -6.10
C GLY A 400 -17.96 -3.44 -7.18
N TYR A 401 -17.67 -2.88 -8.35
CA TYR A 401 -18.45 -3.12 -9.55
C TYR A 401 -17.50 -3.23 -10.75
N GLY A 402 -17.72 -4.21 -11.61
CA GLY A 402 -17.05 -4.30 -12.91
C GLY A 402 -18.05 -4.59 -14.02
N SER A 403 -17.83 -4.06 -15.21
CA SER A 403 -18.71 -4.30 -16.38
C SER A 403 -18.98 -5.78 -16.65
N TYR A 404 -18.01 -6.67 -16.38
CA TYR A 404 -18.18 -8.11 -16.52
C TYR A 404 -18.71 -8.81 -15.26
N GLU A 405 -18.05 -8.63 -14.11
CA GLU A 405 -18.41 -9.31 -12.85
C GLU A 405 -19.67 -8.71 -12.17
N LEU A 406 -20.12 -7.54 -12.63
CA LEU A 406 -21.18 -6.72 -12.07
C LEU A 406 -20.88 -6.33 -10.61
N LEU A 407 -21.92 -6.16 -9.78
CA LEU A 407 -21.76 -5.88 -8.36
C LEU A 407 -21.04 -7.05 -7.68
N ARG A 408 -20.09 -6.72 -6.81
CA ARG A 408 -19.46 -7.65 -5.89
C ARG A 408 -19.42 -7.09 -4.49
N ALA A 409 -19.63 -7.98 -3.52
CA ALA A 409 -19.52 -7.71 -2.11
C ALA A 409 -18.75 -8.85 -1.44
N GLY A 410 -18.02 -8.54 -0.39
CA GLY A 410 -17.28 -9.55 0.34
C GLY A 410 -16.94 -9.12 1.74
N ILE A 411 -16.46 -10.09 2.50
CA ILE A 411 -15.92 -9.90 3.83
C ILE A 411 -14.54 -10.54 3.88
N GLU A 412 -13.61 -9.84 4.52
CA GLU A 412 -12.32 -10.41 4.88
C GLU A 412 -12.16 -10.29 6.38
N VAL A 413 -11.94 -11.42 7.04
CA VAL A 413 -11.69 -11.51 8.47
C VAL A 413 -10.27 -12.00 8.65
N GLU A 414 -9.43 -11.14 9.20
CA GLU A 414 -8.06 -11.46 9.57
C GLU A 414 -7.97 -11.51 11.09
N GLN A 415 -7.50 -12.64 11.61
CA GLN A 415 -7.18 -12.79 13.03
C GLN A 415 -5.68 -12.96 13.21
N GLN A 416 -5.09 -12.07 13.97
CA GLN A 416 -3.68 -12.07 14.32
C GLN A 416 -3.44 -12.73 15.67
N ASN A 417 -2.21 -13.18 15.89
CA ASN A 417 -1.75 -13.81 17.12
C ASN A 417 -2.57 -15.04 17.53
N VAL A 418 -2.92 -15.89 16.56
CA VAL A 418 -3.67 -17.14 16.82
C VAL A 418 -2.86 -18.01 17.78
N PHE A 419 -3.51 -18.52 18.83
CA PHE A 419 -2.90 -19.31 19.91
C PHE A 419 -1.74 -18.64 20.67
N GLY A 420 -1.63 -17.30 20.59
CA GLY A 420 -0.54 -16.56 21.21
C GLY A 420 0.83 -16.78 20.55
N ARG A 421 0.86 -17.26 19.29
CA ARG A 421 2.09 -17.65 18.58
C ARG A 421 2.54 -16.66 17.51
N ALA A 422 1.93 -15.48 17.43
CA ALA A 422 2.06 -14.56 16.30
C ALA A 422 1.64 -15.13 14.94
N HIS A 423 1.01 -16.31 14.91
CA HIS A 423 0.39 -16.83 13.71
C HIS A 423 -0.78 -15.94 13.28
N HIS A 424 -1.04 -15.85 11.99
CA HIS A 424 -2.17 -15.10 11.46
C HIS A 424 -3.04 -16.00 10.59
N GLN A 425 -4.35 -15.80 10.66
CA GLN A 425 -5.31 -16.46 9.79
C GLN A 425 -6.16 -15.43 9.08
N ARG A 426 -6.48 -15.71 7.81
CA ARG A 426 -7.32 -14.86 6.98
C ARG A 426 -8.36 -15.70 6.29
N LEU A 427 -9.62 -15.32 6.46
CA LEU A 427 -10.75 -15.82 5.69
C LEU A 427 -11.28 -14.69 4.82
N ARG A 428 -11.27 -14.88 3.50
CA ARG A 428 -11.83 -13.94 2.53
C ARG A 428 -12.96 -14.63 1.78
N ALA A 429 -14.16 -14.06 1.84
CA ALA A 429 -15.32 -14.55 1.09
C ALA A 429 -15.87 -13.41 0.23
N VAL A 430 -15.92 -13.62 -1.07
CA VAL A 430 -16.37 -12.63 -2.05
C VAL A 430 -17.45 -13.26 -2.93
N GLN A 431 -18.57 -12.56 -3.06
CA GLN A 431 -19.65 -12.88 -3.96
C GLN A 431 -19.78 -11.75 -4.99
N SER A 432 -19.71 -12.11 -6.28
CA SER A 432 -20.18 -11.29 -7.39
C SER A 432 -21.35 -11.97 -8.07
N PHE A 433 -21.95 -11.32 -9.07
CA PHE A 433 -22.97 -11.98 -9.89
C PHE A 433 -22.41 -13.12 -10.74
N LYS A 434 -21.08 -13.13 -10.98
CA LYS A 434 -20.42 -14.12 -11.83
C LYS A 434 -19.54 -15.10 -11.09
N ALA A 435 -19.13 -14.79 -9.85
CA ALA A 435 -18.18 -15.60 -9.12
C ALA A 435 -18.48 -15.65 -7.63
N THR A 436 -18.17 -16.80 -7.03
CA THR A 436 -18.09 -17.01 -5.59
C THR A 436 -16.67 -17.47 -5.28
N THR A 437 -15.97 -16.72 -4.44
CA THR A 437 -14.58 -17.03 -4.05
C THR A 437 -14.51 -17.09 -2.53
N ILE A 438 -13.96 -18.17 -2.00
CA ILE A 438 -13.66 -18.32 -0.59
C ILE A 438 -12.21 -18.75 -0.46
N ASP A 439 -11.40 -17.94 0.21
CA ASP A 439 -9.98 -18.20 0.49
C ASP A 439 -9.75 -18.25 1.99
N TYR A 440 -9.17 -19.34 2.47
CA TYR A 440 -8.64 -19.47 3.81
C TYR A 440 -7.12 -19.58 3.74
N LEU A 441 -6.43 -18.80 4.58
CA LEU A 441 -4.98 -18.82 4.70
C LEU A 441 -4.63 -18.82 6.19
N TYR A 442 -3.79 -19.77 6.60
CA TYR A 442 -3.18 -19.79 7.92
C TYR A 442 -1.66 -19.73 7.75
N THR A 443 -1.03 -18.73 8.35
CA THR A 443 0.40 -18.48 8.20
C THR A 443 1.09 -18.52 9.56
N MET A 444 2.24 -19.17 9.56
CA MET A 444 3.17 -19.32 10.67
C MET A 444 4.43 -18.53 10.33
N PRO A 445 4.57 -17.29 10.83
CA PRO A 445 5.69 -16.44 10.45
C PRO A 445 7.00 -16.93 11.06
N GLU A 446 8.07 -16.85 10.26
CA GLU A 446 9.44 -17.23 10.65
C GLU A 446 9.46 -18.62 11.31
N PHE A 447 8.79 -19.58 10.65
CA PHE A 447 8.69 -20.95 11.13
C PHE A 447 9.99 -21.71 10.87
N VAL A 448 10.68 -21.40 9.76
CA VAL A 448 12.01 -21.92 9.41
C VAL A 448 13.00 -20.76 9.27
N GLY A 449 13.93 -20.62 10.22
CA GLY A 449 14.82 -19.46 10.27
C GLY A 449 14.08 -18.12 10.46
N GLU A 450 14.75 -17.01 10.18
CA GLU A 450 14.26 -15.64 10.45
C GLU A 450 13.39 -15.03 9.34
N ARG A 451 13.17 -15.76 8.24
CA ARG A 451 12.59 -15.16 7.02
C ARG A 451 11.60 -16.04 6.28
N VAL A 452 11.54 -17.33 6.61
CA VAL A 452 10.66 -18.28 5.93
C VAL A 452 9.40 -18.46 6.76
N ASP A 453 8.31 -17.96 6.19
CA ASP A 453 6.97 -18.19 6.69
C ASP A 453 6.45 -19.49 6.09
N VAL A 454 5.77 -20.30 6.89
CA VAL A 454 5.06 -21.50 6.42
C VAL A 454 3.57 -21.22 6.45
N PHE A 455 2.84 -21.58 5.40
CA PHE A 455 1.41 -21.41 5.35
C PHE A 455 0.68 -22.68 4.92
N ILE A 456 -0.60 -22.72 5.27
CA ILE A 456 -1.59 -23.67 4.79
C ILE A 456 -2.73 -22.86 4.20
N ASN A 457 -3.23 -23.29 3.05
CA ASN A 457 -4.34 -22.62 2.37
C ASN A 457 -5.43 -23.62 2.00
N ALA A 458 -6.66 -23.12 1.94
CA ALA A 458 -7.80 -23.79 1.34
C ALA A 458 -8.58 -22.77 0.53
N PHE A 459 -9.10 -23.18 -0.62
CA PHE A 459 -9.81 -22.27 -1.51
C PHE A 459 -10.98 -22.96 -2.20
N TYR A 460 -11.98 -22.16 -2.52
CA TYR A 460 -13.12 -22.52 -3.33
C TYR A 460 -13.39 -21.39 -4.33
N LEU A 461 -13.56 -21.77 -5.59
CA LEU A 461 -13.94 -20.89 -6.67
C LEU A 461 -15.09 -21.52 -7.43
N ARG A 462 -16.15 -20.75 -7.65
CA ARG A 462 -17.18 -21.04 -8.64
C ARG A 462 -17.38 -19.81 -9.50
N ARG A 463 -17.22 -19.93 -10.82
CA ARG A 463 -17.30 -18.80 -11.75
C ARG A 463 -18.04 -19.18 -13.03
N GLU A 464 -19.00 -18.33 -13.41
CA GLU A 464 -19.66 -18.40 -14.72
C GLU A 464 -18.79 -17.70 -15.77
N GLU A 465 -18.06 -18.48 -16.56
CA GLU A 465 -17.31 -17.99 -17.71
C GLU A 465 -18.22 -17.90 -18.95
N VAL A 466 -17.71 -17.33 -20.04
CA VAL A 466 -18.49 -17.17 -21.30
C VAL A 466 -18.91 -18.51 -21.90
N SER A 467 -18.06 -19.53 -21.82
CA SER A 467 -18.25 -20.81 -22.51
C SER A 467 -18.44 -22.02 -21.59
N PHE A 468 -18.37 -21.81 -20.27
CA PHE A 468 -18.50 -22.86 -19.27
C PHE A 468 -18.66 -22.29 -17.85
N THR A 469 -19.05 -23.13 -16.90
CA THR A 469 -18.96 -22.84 -15.47
C THR A 469 -17.73 -23.52 -14.90
N ARG A 470 -16.82 -22.72 -14.34
CA ARG A 470 -15.58 -23.16 -13.70
C ARG A 470 -15.82 -23.37 -12.21
N GLU A 471 -15.56 -24.57 -11.72
CA GLU A 471 -15.54 -24.86 -10.30
C GLU A 471 -14.20 -25.47 -9.89
N GLU A 472 -13.62 -24.91 -8.83
CA GLU A 472 -12.36 -25.35 -8.27
C GLU A 472 -12.45 -25.40 -6.77
N PHE A 473 -11.95 -26.48 -6.21
CA PHE A 473 -11.89 -26.65 -4.78
C PHE A 473 -10.54 -27.27 -4.44
N GLY A 474 -9.76 -26.66 -3.54
CA GLY A 474 -8.45 -27.19 -3.22
C GLY A 474 -7.92 -26.79 -1.85
N ALA A 475 -6.83 -27.44 -1.46
CA ALA A 475 -6.05 -27.12 -0.29
C ALA A 475 -4.57 -27.39 -0.55
N GLY A 476 -3.72 -26.73 0.23
CA GLY A 476 -2.29 -26.85 0.07
C GLY A 476 -1.50 -26.30 1.23
N ALA A 477 -0.19 -26.43 1.11
CA ALA A 477 0.77 -25.89 2.05
C ALA A 477 2.00 -25.42 1.30
N GLY A 478 2.72 -24.47 1.89
CA GLY A 478 3.92 -23.96 1.28
C GLY A 478 4.71 -23.05 2.20
N ALA A 479 5.73 -22.45 1.62
CA ALA A 479 6.61 -21.52 2.28
C ALA A 479 6.75 -20.24 1.46
N SER A 480 6.93 -19.12 2.14
CA SER A 480 7.23 -17.83 1.52
C SER A 480 8.41 -17.17 2.21
N THR A 481 9.25 -16.51 1.43
CA THR A 481 10.41 -15.77 1.93
C THR A 481 10.63 -14.52 1.08
N PHE A 482 11.31 -13.54 1.65
CA PHE A 482 11.86 -12.42 0.90
C PHE A 482 13.29 -12.77 0.43
N LEU A 483 13.58 -12.57 -0.85
CA LEU A 483 14.88 -12.81 -1.46
C LEU A 483 15.67 -11.50 -1.54
N ASP A 484 16.60 -11.28 -0.60
CA ASP A 484 17.36 -10.01 -0.50
C ASP A 484 18.10 -9.63 -1.79
N LEU A 485 18.71 -10.59 -2.48
CA LEU A 485 19.48 -10.36 -3.71
C LEU A 485 18.62 -9.77 -4.82
N LEU A 486 17.38 -10.24 -4.93
CA LEU A 486 16.43 -9.77 -5.95
C LEU A 486 15.52 -8.66 -5.43
N GLN A 487 15.43 -8.49 -4.11
CA GLN A 487 14.43 -7.68 -3.41
C GLN A 487 13.00 -8.07 -3.75
N SER A 488 12.75 -9.38 -3.81
CA SER A 488 11.50 -9.97 -4.29
C SER A 488 10.89 -10.93 -3.27
N ASP A 489 9.56 -10.98 -3.22
CA ASP A 489 8.85 -12.04 -2.53
C ASP A 489 8.87 -13.32 -3.36
N PHE A 490 9.22 -14.44 -2.73
CA PHE A 490 9.18 -15.76 -3.34
C PHE A 490 8.28 -16.69 -2.52
N ARG A 491 7.45 -17.46 -3.21
CA ARG A 491 6.53 -18.44 -2.61
C ARG A 491 6.67 -19.76 -3.35
N ALA A 492 6.77 -20.85 -2.59
CA ALA A 492 6.70 -22.20 -3.12
C ALA A 492 5.58 -22.95 -2.39
N SER A 493 4.69 -23.63 -3.11
CA SER A 493 3.59 -24.39 -2.51
C SER A 493 3.30 -25.68 -3.25
N TYR A 494 2.75 -26.64 -2.53
CA TYR A 494 2.08 -27.79 -3.08
C TYR A 494 0.58 -27.62 -2.85
N ASN A 495 -0.20 -27.71 -3.93
CA ASN A 495 -1.65 -27.64 -3.91
C ASN A 495 -2.25 -28.92 -4.49
N TYR A 496 -3.25 -29.46 -3.80
CA TYR A 496 -4.15 -30.48 -4.32
C TYR A 496 -5.53 -29.88 -4.53
N GLN A 497 -6.06 -29.98 -5.75
CA GLN A 497 -7.33 -29.36 -6.13
C GLN A 497 -8.16 -30.29 -7.03
N ILE A 498 -9.48 -30.17 -6.93
CA ILE A 498 -10.44 -30.80 -7.83
C ILE A 498 -10.99 -29.70 -8.72
N LEU A 499 -10.92 -29.94 -10.03
CA LEU A 499 -11.43 -29.07 -11.07
C LEU A 499 -12.69 -29.68 -11.66
N SER A 500 -13.73 -28.88 -11.85
CA SER A 500 -14.94 -29.23 -12.61
C SER A 500 -15.27 -28.11 -13.58
N ALA A 501 -15.63 -28.51 -14.79
CA ALA A 501 -15.98 -27.66 -15.91
C ALA A 501 -17.36 -28.12 -16.41
N GLU A 502 -18.39 -27.32 -16.19
CA GLU A 502 -19.78 -27.67 -16.51
C GLU A 502 -20.36 -26.73 -17.57
N LYS A 503 -21.49 -27.13 -18.20
CA LYS A 503 -22.18 -26.34 -19.24
C LYS A 503 -21.25 -25.89 -20.37
N ILE A 504 -20.43 -26.82 -20.86
CA ILE A 504 -19.44 -26.58 -21.90
C ILE A 504 -20.03 -26.92 -23.27
N ASP A 505 -19.85 -26.05 -24.25
CA ASP A 505 -20.27 -26.29 -25.63
C ASP A 505 -19.33 -27.24 -26.39
N VAL A 506 -18.04 -27.27 -26.04
CA VAL A 506 -16.98 -28.08 -26.66
C VAL A 506 -15.98 -28.61 -25.64
N VAL A 507 -15.77 -29.93 -25.63
CA VAL A 507 -14.80 -30.55 -24.73
C VAL A 507 -13.43 -30.64 -25.39
N GLU A 508 -12.48 -29.81 -24.93
CA GLU A 508 -11.05 -29.89 -25.28
C GLU A 508 -10.19 -30.13 -24.04
N GLY A 509 -10.15 -31.39 -23.60
CA GLY A 509 -9.44 -31.82 -22.39
C GLY A 509 -10.38 -32.36 -21.31
N PRO A 510 -9.84 -32.84 -20.19
CA PRO A 510 -10.64 -33.29 -19.05
C PRO A 510 -11.50 -32.14 -18.51
N THR A 511 -12.79 -32.41 -18.32
CA THR A 511 -13.72 -31.45 -17.71
C THR A 511 -13.78 -31.61 -16.19
N ASN A 512 -13.44 -32.81 -15.69
CA ASN A 512 -13.27 -33.10 -14.29
C ASN A 512 -11.89 -33.69 -14.10
N ALA A 513 -11.10 -33.14 -13.20
CA ALA A 513 -9.75 -33.64 -12.92
C ALA A 513 -9.32 -33.33 -11.49
N ALA A 514 -8.68 -34.28 -10.84
CA ALA A 514 -7.85 -34.01 -9.68
C ALA A 514 -6.46 -33.53 -10.14
N VAL A 515 -5.94 -32.48 -9.51
CA VAL A 515 -4.66 -31.87 -9.84
C VAL A 515 -3.83 -31.72 -8.58
N GLY A 516 -2.70 -32.42 -8.53
CA GLY A 516 -1.62 -32.17 -7.57
C GLY A 516 -0.53 -31.36 -8.27
N ALA A 517 -0.20 -30.18 -7.76
CA ALA A 517 0.75 -29.28 -8.41
C ALA A 517 1.70 -28.58 -7.42
N ILE A 518 2.95 -28.40 -7.85
CA ILE A 518 3.90 -27.49 -7.22
C ILE A 518 3.79 -26.14 -7.92
N ILE A 519 3.60 -25.07 -7.15
CA ILE A 519 3.49 -23.70 -7.63
C ILE A 519 4.63 -22.88 -7.06
N LEU A 520 5.39 -22.22 -7.94
CA LEU A 520 6.44 -21.27 -7.61
C LEU A 520 6.00 -19.88 -8.07
N ASP A 521 5.87 -18.94 -7.13
CA ASP A 521 5.55 -17.55 -7.40
C ASP A 521 6.73 -16.65 -7.04
N LEU A 522 7.03 -15.69 -7.92
CA LEU A 522 7.97 -14.61 -7.68
C LEU A 522 7.25 -13.28 -7.88
N ARG A 523 7.36 -12.36 -6.93
CA ARG A 523 6.81 -11.02 -7.04
C ARG A 523 7.85 -9.96 -6.67
N HIS A 524 7.96 -8.96 -7.52
CA HIS A 524 8.82 -7.80 -7.32
C HIS A 524 8.03 -6.52 -7.60
N ASP A 525 7.91 -5.63 -6.62
CA ASP A 525 7.06 -4.43 -6.73
C ASP A 525 7.83 -3.21 -6.24
N LYS A 526 8.20 -2.31 -7.17
CA LYS A 526 8.87 -1.04 -6.90
C LYS A 526 8.03 0.15 -7.37
N ARG A 527 6.71 0.00 -7.43
CA ARG A 527 5.80 1.09 -7.78
C ARG A 527 5.69 2.07 -6.62
N ASP A 528 5.56 3.35 -6.94
CA ASP A 528 5.35 4.42 -5.96
C ASP A 528 3.99 4.34 -5.27
N SER A 529 2.97 3.84 -5.96
CA SER A 529 1.65 3.57 -5.41
C SER A 529 1.06 2.29 -6.01
N PRO A 530 0.52 1.37 -5.19
CA PRO A 530 -0.17 0.18 -5.71
C PRO A 530 -1.47 0.52 -6.47
N LEU A 531 -2.18 1.57 -6.05
CA LEU A 531 -3.48 1.98 -6.60
C LEU A 531 -3.36 3.02 -7.72
N TYR A 532 -2.39 3.93 -7.62
CA TYR A 532 -2.17 5.02 -8.58
C TYR A 532 -0.70 5.07 -9.02
N PRO A 533 -0.18 4.01 -9.66
CA PRO A 533 1.22 3.94 -10.01
C PRO A 533 1.58 5.02 -11.05
N ARG A 534 2.46 5.94 -10.69
CA ARG A 534 2.98 7.00 -11.59
C ARG A 534 4.42 6.74 -11.98
N ARG A 535 5.17 6.02 -11.15
CA ARG A 535 6.57 5.70 -11.38
C ARG A 535 6.90 4.31 -10.87
N GLY A 536 7.81 3.64 -11.57
CA GLY A 536 8.39 2.37 -11.15
C GLY A 536 7.75 1.21 -11.90
N TYR A 537 7.97 -0.01 -11.39
CA TYR A 537 7.56 -1.22 -12.08
C TYR A 537 7.13 -2.29 -11.11
N ARG A 538 6.33 -3.23 -11.64
CA ARG A 538 5.99 -4.48 -11.00
C ARG A 538 6.30 -5.61 -11.95
N PHE A 539 6.85 -6.68 -11.41
CA PHE A 539 6.99 -7.95 -12.09
C PHE A 539 6.40 -9.05 -11.21
N SER A 540 5.67 -9.97 -11.81
CA SER A 540 5.28 -11.22 -11.16
C SER A 540 5.38 -12.38 -12.14
N GLY A 541 5.86 -13.51 -11.66
CA GLY A 541 5.91 -14.77 -12.39
C GLY A 541 5.34 -15.89 -11.55
N SER A 542 4.65 -16.83 -12.20
CA SER A 542 4.09 -18.03 -11.59
C SER A 542 4.40 -19.24 -12.48
N LEU A 543 4.85 -20.33 -11.87
CA LEU A 543 5.07 -21.61 -12.52
C LEU A 543 4.31 -22.69 -11.74
N GLU A 544 3.25 -23.23 -12.32
CA GLU A 544 2.48 -24.36 -11.81
C GLU A 544 2.87 -25.63 -12.55
N THR A 545 3.45 -26.60 -11.87
CA THR A 545 3.80 -27.93 -12.43
C THR A 545 2.91 -28.98 -11.80
N ALA A 546 1.96 -29.48 -12.57
CA ALA A 546 1.04 -30.56 -12.21
C ALA A 546 1.55 -31.91 -12.70
N SER A 547 1.39 -32.95 -11.87
CA SER A 547 1.75 -34.31 -12.24
C SER A 547 0.93 -35.35 -11.50
N ASP A 548 0.75 -36.51 -12.13
CA ASP A 548 0.21 -37.72 -11.50
C ASP A 548 1.05 -38.22 -10.31
N TYR A 549 2.39 -38.08 -10.36
CA TYR A 549 3.28 -38.36 -9.22
C TYR A 549 3.03 -37.47 -7.99
N LEU A 550 2.37 -36.33 -8.19
CA LEU A 550 1.96 -35.41 -7.14
C LEU A 550 0.54 -35.69 -6.62
N GLY A 551 -0.04 -36.84 -7.00
CA GLY A 551 -1.37 -37.30 -6.60
C GLY A 551 -2.50 -36.84 -7.51
N GLY A 552 -2.20 -36.12 -8.60
CA GLY A 552 -3.19 -35.69 -9.60
C GLY A 552 -3.52 -36.77 -10.64
N GLU A 553 -4.31 -36.39 -11.63
CA GLU A 553 -4.74 -37.22 -12.77
C GLU A 553 -4.22 -36.69 -14.11
N VAL A 554 -3.51 -35.56 -14.11
CA VAL A 554 -3.11 -34.81 -15.31
C VAL A 554 -1.69 -34.28 -15.18
N ASN A 555 -0.99 -34.12 -16.31
CA ASN A 555 0.41 -33.70 -16.34
C ASN A 555 0.65 -32.46 -17.23
N TYR A 556 0.82 -31.30 -16.61
CA TYR A 556 1.11 -30.06 -17.34
C TYR A 556 2.05 -29.12 -16.56
N ALA A 557 2.72 -28.23 -17.27
CA ALA A 557 3.41 -27.07 -16.73
C ALA A 557 2.77 -25.80 -17.28
N ARG A 558 2.24 -24.94 -16.41
CA ARG A 558 1.64 -23.65 -16.74
C ARG A 558 2.54 -22.54 -16.21
N PHE A 559 3.02 -21.70 -17.11
CA PHE A 559 3.84 -20.55 -16.82
C PHE A 559 3.05 -19.28 -17.11
N GLU A 560 3.06 -18.33 -16.19
CA GLU A 560 2.45 -17.00 -16.35
C GLU A 560 3.38 -15.91 -15.85
N THR A 561 3.48 -14.81 -16.61
CA THR A 561 4.23 -13.63 -16.20
C THR A 561 3.43 -12.38 -16.48
N GLN A 562 3.61 -11.39 -15.61
CA GLN A 562 3.03 -10.06 -15.74
C GLN A 562 4.10 -9.04 -15.37
N ALA A 563 4.30 -8.05 -16.23
CA ALA A 563 5.17 -6.92 -16.00
C ALA A 563 4.41 -5.63 -16.27
N SER A 564 4.56 -4.65 -15.39
CA SER A 564 4.08 -3.30 -15.62
C SER A 564 5.19 -2.29 -15.37
N TYR A 565 5.28 -1.26 -16.21
CA TYR A 565 6.23 -0.17 -16.07
C TYR A 565 5.51 1.16 -16.24
N HIS A 566 5.74 2.08 -15.31
CA HIS A 566 5.08 3.37 -15.25
C HIS A 566 6.14 4.46 -15.26
N GLN A 567 6.05 5.35 -16.25
CA GLN A 567 7.01 6.41 -16.45
C GLN A 567 6.32 7.77 -16.47
N PRO A 568 6.67 8.69 -15.55
CA PRO A 568 6.24 10.07 -15.67
C PRO A 568 6.99 10.74 -16.82
N LEU A 569 6.26 11.36 -17.74
CA LEU A 569 6.82 12.25 -18.75
C LEU A 569 7.03 13.65 -18.18
N ASP A 570 6.06 14.08 -17.36
CA ASP A 570 6.15 15.26 -16.51
C ASP A 570 5.23 15.08 -15.30
N ALA A 571 4.83 16.18 -14.65
CA ALA A 571 4.03 16.14 -13.44
C ALA A 571 2.56 15.73 -13.64
N GLY A 572 2.05 15.68 -14.87
CA GLY A 572 0.64 15.34 -15.14
C GLY A 572 0.43 14.46 -16.36
N ARG A 573 1.51 13.97 -16.97
CA ARG A 573 1.48 13.01 -18.08
C ARG A 573 2.30 11.78 -17.73
N TRP A 574 1.71 10.61 -17.91
CA TRP A 574 2.33 9.33 -17.63
C TRP A 574 2.17 8.38 -18.80
N LEU A 575 3.18 7.56 -19.02
CA LEU A 575 3.09 6.38 -19.87
C LEU A 575 3.03 5.14 -18.99
N HIS A 576 2.16 4.22 -19.37
CA HIS A 576 2.03 2.92 -18.73
C HIS A 576 2.21 1.83 -19.77
N PHE A 577 3.05 0.87 -19.44
CA PHE A 577 3.33 -0.29 -20.26
C PHE A 577 2.93 -1.52 -19.45
N GLY A 578 2.18 -2.42 -20.06
CA GLY A 578 1.82 -3.72 -19.52
C GLY A 578 2.26 -4.81 -20.48
N LEU A 579 2.80 -5.89 -19.94
CA LEU A 579 3.09 -7.11 -20.67
C LEU A 579 2.60 -8.29 -19.83
N SER A 580 1.79 -9.16 -20.40
CA SER A 580 1.41 -10.43 -19.80
C SER A 580 1.68 -11.55 -20.79
N HIS A 581 2.27 -12.64 -20.32
CA HIS A 581 2.54 -13.80 -21.16
C HIS A 581 2.21 -15.09 -20.40
N GLY A 582 1.54 -16.01 -21.07
CA GLY A 582 1.21 -17.32 -20.52
C GLY A 582 1.47 -18.43 -21.53
N ALA A 583 1.95 -19.57 -21.05
CA ALA A 583 2.15 -20.77 -21.85
C ALA A 583 1.88 -22.03 -21.03
N ILE A 584 1.29 -23.05 -21.66
CA ILE A 584 1.03 -24.35 -21.06
C ILE A 584 1.68 -25.43 -21.89
N LEU A 585 2.46 -26.28 -21.23
CA LEU A 585 3.13 -27.44 -21.81
C LEU A 585 2.53 -28.70 -21.18
N THR A 586 2.32 -29.73 -21.99
CA THR A 586 1.82 -31.04 -21.52
C THR A 586 2.87 -32.12 -21.78
N LEU A 587 2.90 -33.18 -20.95
CA LEU A 587 3.83 -34.30 -21.16
C LEU A 587 3.35 -35.22 -22.29
N HIS A 588 2.04 -35.49 -22.34
CA HIS A 588 1.39 -36.24 -23.41
C HIS A 588 0.47 -35.34 -24.24
N HIS A 589 -0.58 -35.91 -24.83
CA HIS A 589 -1.53 -35.15 -25.62
C HIS A 589 -2.38 -34.24 -24.72
N PRO A 590 -2.59 -32.96 -25.08
CA PRO A 590 -3.32 -32.03 -24.20
C PRO A 590 -4.79 -32.42 -23.94
N SER A 591 -5.39 -33.28 -24.76
CA SER A 591 -6.74 -33.81 -24.49
C SER A 591 -6.82 -34.66 -23.22
N ASP A 592 -5.68 -35.18 -22.77
CA ASP A 592 -5.60 -36.10 -21.65
C ASP A 592 -4.99 -35.37 -20.44
N ASP A 593 -4.04 -34.47 -20.70
CA ASP A 593 -3.19 -33.86 -19.68
C ASP A 593 -3.54 -32.39 -19.34
N LEU A 594 -4.37 -31.69 -20.13
CA LEU A 594 -4.71 -30.29 -19.86
C LEU A 594 -6.20 -30.13 -19.55
N PRO A 595 -6.59 -29.97 -18.27
CA PRO A 595 -7.95 -29.66 -17.88
C PRO A 595 -8.47 -28.39 -18.58
N PHE A 596 -9.72 -28.40 -19.01
CA PHE A 596 -10.32 -27.26 -19.72
C PHE A 596 -10.29 -25.97 -18.88
N ASN A 597 -10.50 -26.09 -17.56
CA ASN A 597 -10.41 -24.99 -16.59
C ASN A 597 -9.05 -24.27 -16.57
N LYS A 598 -8.00 -24.95 -17.03
CA LYS A 598 -6.62 -24.45 -17.00
C LYS A 598 -6.21 -23.80 -18.32
N ARG A 599 -7.09 -23.69 -19.32
CA ARG A 599 -6.81 -22.94 -20.56
C ARG A 599 -6.93 -21.43 -20.32
N PHE A 600 -6.35 -20.61 -21.19
CA PHE A 600 -6.41 -19.15 -21.08
C PHE A 600 -7.60 -18.56 -21.84
N PHE A 601 -8.31 -17.64 -21.19
CA PHE A 601 -9.50 -16.98 -21.75
C PHE A 601 -9.34 -15.44 -21.71
N PRO A 602 -8.56 -14.85 -22.65
CA PRO A 602 -8.30 -13.41 -22.65
C PRO A 602 -9.55 -12.58 -22.99
N GLY A 603 -9.47 -11.28 -22.68
CA GLY A 603 -10.55 -10.30 -22.83
C GLY A 603 -10.93 -9.63 -21.50
N GLY A 604 -11.59 -8.49 -21.55
CA GLY A 604 -12.02 -7.72 -20.37
C GLY A 604 -11.18 -6.49 -20.05
N ASP A 605 -11.52 -5.81 -18.96
CA ASP A 605 -11.00 -4.48 -18.60
C ASP A 605 -9.54 -4.48 -18.10
N SER A 606 -9.02 -5.65 -17.76
CA SER A 606 -7.61 -5.89 -17.38
C SER A 606 -6.83 -6.68 -18.44
N SER A 607 -7.37 -6.85 -19.65
CA SER A 607 -6.76 -7.62 -20.75
C SER A 607 -6.77 -6.80 -22.05
N VAL A 608 -7.66 -7.12 -23.00
CA VAL A 608 -7.91 -6.34 -24.22
C VAL A 608 -9.30 -5.70 -24.11
N ARG A 609 -9.33 -4.39 -23.91
CA ARG A 609 -10.54 -3.63 -23.52
C ARG A 609 -11.60 -3.44 -24.61
N GLY A 610 -11.37 -3.94 -25.81
CA GLY A 610 -12.41 -3.98 -26.83
C GLY A 610 -13.29 -5.24 -26.77
N PHE A 611 -13.02 -6.16 -25.85
CA PHE A 611 -13.73 -7.43 -25.67
C PHE A 611 -14.23 -7.60 -24.24
N GLN A 612 -15.36 -8.28 -24.04
CA GLN A 612 -15.72 -8.78 -22.72
C GLN A 612 -14.74 -9.88 -22.27
N PHE A 613 -14.74 -10.19 -20.97
CA PHE A 613 -13.90 -11.25 -20.43
C PHE A 613 -14.16 -12.58 -21.16
N GLY A 614 -13.09 -13.22 -21.65
CA GLY A 614 -13.16 -14.50 -22.38
C GLY A 614 -13.57 -14.43 -23.85
N GLU A 615 -14.07 -13.29 -24.36
CA GLU A 615 -14.51 -13.17 -25.76
C GLU A 615 -13.33 -13.16 -26.76
N ALA A 616 -12.15 -12.72 -26.33
CA ALA A 616 -10.95 -12.68 -27.16
C ALA A 616 -10.27 -14.06 -27.28
N ALA A 617 -10.78 -15.08 -26.60
CA ALA A 617 -10.21 -16.42 -26.62
C ALA A 617 -10.32 -17.10 -28.01
N PRO A 618 -9.43 -18.05 -28.34
CA PRO A 618 -9.50 -18.83 -29.58
C PRO A 618 -10.84 -19.54 -29.74
N ARG A 619 -11.25 -19.69 -31.01
CA ARG A 619 -12.45 -20.42 -31.40
C ARG A 619 -12.08 -21.63 -32.25
N ASN A 620 -12.87 -22.70 -32.17
CA ASN A 620 -12.74 -23.84 -33.08
C ASN A 620 -13.36 -23.52 -34.47
N ALA A 621 -13.28 -24.47 -35.41
CA ALA A 621 -13.85 -24.30 -36.75
C ALA A 621 -15.38 -24.08 -36.77
N ALA A 622 -16.09 -24.48 -35.70
CA ALA A 622 -17.52 -24.25 -35.52
C ALA A 622 -17.82 -22.90 -34.84
N GLY A 623 -16.81 -22.07 -34.55
CA GLY A 623 -16.96 -20.75 -33.94
C GLY A 623 -17.12 -20.74 -32.42
N GLN A 624 -17.00 -21.90 -31.77
CA GLN A 624 -17.16 -22.07 -30.32
C GLN A 624 -15.85 -21.73 -29.60
N THR A 625 -15.94 -21.07 -28.45
CA THR A 625 -14.77 -20.64 -27.66
C THR A 625 -14.12 -21.82 -26.94
N VAL A 626 -12.82 -22.03 -27.16
CA VAL A 626 -12.09 -23.21 -26.63
C VAL A 626 -10.89 -22.84 -25.78
N GLY A 627 -10.55 -21.56 -25.65
CA GLY A 627 -9.41 -21.11 -24.85
C GLY A 627 -8.05 -21.36 -25.52
N ALA A 628 -7.03 -20.67 -25.02
CA ALA A 628 -5.66 -20.72 -25.54
C ALA A 628 -4.74 -21.57 -24.65
N GLU A 629 -3.71 -22.15 -25.27
CA GLU A 629 -2.57 -22.75 -24.56
C GLU A 629 -1.43 -21.74 -24.39
N THR A 630 -1.38 -20.72 -25.25
CA THR A 630 -0.40 -19.62 -25.15
C THR A 630 -1.07 -18.28 -25.42
N TYR A 631 -0.61 -17.23 -24.73
CA TYR A 631 -0.93 -15.86 -25.08
C TYR A 631 0.21 -14.90 -24.74
N THR A 632 0.28 -13.80 -25.48
CA THR A 632 1.13 -12.64 -25.20
C THR A 632 0.28 -11.40 -25.37
N LEU A 633 0.06 -10.66 -24.29
CA LEU A 633 -0.69 -9.42 -24.23
C LEU A 633 0.26 -8.26 -23.96
N GLY A 634 0.23 -7.24 -24.81
CA GLY A 634 0.87 -5.95 -24.57
C GLY A 634 -0.16 -4.84 -24.44
N ASN A 635 0.04 -3.95 -23.46
CA ASN A 635 -0.78 -2.77 -23.23
C ASN A 635 0.11 -1.53 -23.23
N LEU A 636 -0.26 -0.52 -24.00
CA LEU A 636 0.36 0.80 -23.97
C LEU A 636 -0.71 1.83 -23.63
N GLU A 637 -0.54 2.56 -22.54
CA GLU A 637 -1.44 3.63 -22.14
C GLU A 637 -0.71 4.97 -22.01
N PHE A 638 -1.38 6.02 -22.45
CA PHE A 638 -1.03 7.40 -22.14
C PHE A 638 -2.10 7.96 -21.21
N GLU A 639 -1.69 8.39 -20.01
CA GLU A 639 -2.56 9.04 -19.03
C GLU A 639 -2.21 10.53 -18.93
N GLN A 640 -3.23 11.39 -19.09
CA GLN A 640 -3.15 12.83 -18.92
C GLN A 640 -4.07 13.26 -17.77
N ALA A 641 -3.50 13.81 -16.71
CA ALA A 641 -4.27 14.47 -15.66
C ALA A 641 -5.08 15.63 -16.27
N LEU A 642 -6.39 15.58 -16.11
CA LEU A 642 -7.30 16.69 -16.40
C LEU A 642 -7.45 17.60 -15.18
N THR A 643 -7.46 17.02 -13.97
CA THR A 643 -7.43 17.68 -12.66
C THR A 643 -6.61 16.84 -11.68
N ASP A 644 -6.58 17.20 -10.40
CA ASP A 644 -6.04 16.37 -9.32
C ASP A 644 -6.78 15.01 -9.21
N LYS A 645 -8.10 15.03 -9.43
CA LYS A 645 -8.99 13.86 -9.32
C LYS A 645 -9.31 13.18 -10.66
N TRP A 646 -9.24 13.87 -11.79
CA TRP A 646 -9.65 13.34 -13.09
C TRP A 646 -8.47 13.15 -14.03
N SER A 647 -8.45 12.05 -14.77
CA SER A 647 -7.48 11.78 -15.84
C SER A 647 -8.21 11.34 -17.12
N LEU A 648 -7.67 11.73 -18.28
CA LEU A 648 -8.01 11.16 -19.58
C LEU A 648 -6.97 10.10 -19.93
N ILE A 649 -7.40 8.97 -20.48
CA ILE A 649 -6.52 7.92 -20.98
C ILE A 649 -6.79 7.65 -22.44
N THR A 650 -5.72 7.39 -23.18
CA THR A 650 -5.78 6.70 -24.47
C THR A 650 -4.90 5.46 -24.40
N PHE A 651 -5.27 4.42 -25.13
CA PHE A 651 -4.54 3.15 -25.05
C PHE A 651 -4.54 2.37 -26.36
N VAL A 652 -3.58 1.46 -26.46
CA VAL A 652 -3.52 0.39 -27.45
C VAL A 652 -3.24 -0.92 -26.71
N ASP A 653 -4.11 -1.89 -26.91
CA ASP A 653 -4.01 -3.24 -26.38
C ASP A 653 -3.82 -4.20 -27.56
N ALA A 654 -2.81 -5.07 -27.50
CA ALA A 654 -2.55 -6.07 -28.53
C ALA A 654 -2.35 -7.43 -27.87
N ILE A 655 -3.05 -8.45 -28.36
CA ILE A 655 -2.88 -9.82 -27.89
C ILE A 655 -2.57 -10.73 -29.06
N GLY A 656 -1.52 -11.54 -28.94
CA GLY A 656 -1.32 -12.74 -29.74
C GLY A 656 -1.65 -13.97 -28.90
N PHE A 657 -2.30 -14.97 -29.48
CA PHE A 657 -2.56 -16.24 -28.81
C PHE A 657 -2.47 -17.43 -29.77
N ALA A 658 -2.33 -18.63 -29.20
CA ALA A 658 -2.53 -19.86 -29.93
C ALA A 658 -3.42 -20.83 -29.14
N ARG A 659 -4.34 -21.48 -29.86
CA ARG A 659 -5.12 -22.61 -29.31
C ARG A 659 -4.22 -23.77 -28.88
N ARG A 660 -3.10 -23.99 -29.57
CA ARG A 660 -2.13 -25.05 -29.32
C ARG A 660 -0.73 -24.49 -29.14
N VAL A 661 0.02 -25.02 -28.18
CA VAL A 661 1.41 -24.58 -27.90
C VAL A 661 2.38 -24.82 -29.04
N GLY A 662 2.08 -25.74 -29.97
CA GLY A 662 2.88 -25.97 -31.19
C GLY A 662 2.99 -24.73 -32.10
N ASN A 663 2.11 -23.75 -31.95
CA ASN A 663 2.15 -22.47 -32.67
C ASN A 663 2.71 -21.32 -31.82
N TYR A 664 3.54 -21.63 -30.81
CA TYR A 664 4.15 -20.62 -29.94
C TYR A 664 4.97 -19.59 -30.74
N PRO A 665 4.94 -18.29 -30.37
CA PRO A 665 4.18 -17.73 -29.25
C PRO A 665 2.70 -17.54 -29.56
N PHE A 666 2.34 -17.33 -30.83
CA PHE A 666 0.97 -17.16 -31.32
C PHE A 666 0.90 -17.32 -32.85
N ASN A 667 -0.29 -17.64 -33.36
CA ASN A 667 -0.62 -17.64 -34.80
C ASN A 667 -1.86 -16.79 -35.14
N GLU A 668 -2.58 -16.33 -34.12
CA GLU A 668 -3.67 -15.36 -34.23
C GLU A 668 -3.37 -14.17 -33.33
N TYR A 669 -3.83 -12.98 -33.74
CA TYR A 669 -3.68 -11.78 -32.93
C TYR A 669 -4.88 -10.83 -33.11
N LEU A 670 -5.17 -10.08 -32.05
CA LEU A 670 -6.23 -9.07 -32.00
C LEU A 670 -5.63 -7.76 -31.46
N VAL A 671 -6.17 -6.64 -31.91
CA VAL A 671 -5.71 -5.30 -31.50
C VAL A 671 -6.90 -4.42 -31.21
N SER A 672 -6.89 -3.80 -30.03
CA SER A 672 -7.85 -2.78 -29.62
C SER A 672 -7.13 -1.45 -29.39
N THR A 673 -7.81 -0.36 -29.72
CA THR A 673 -7.40 1.01 -29.38
C THR A 673 -8.58 1.70 -28.73
N GLY A 674 -8.33 2.60 -27.79
CA GLY A 674 -9.43 3.21 -27.07
C GLY A 674 -9.07 4.43 -26.27
N ALA A 675 -10.08 4.95 -25.61
CA ALA A 675 -9.97 6.09 -24.73
C ALA A 675 -10.91 5.95 -23.55
N GLY A 676 -10.62 6.66 -22.47
CA GLY A 676 -11.47 6.67 -21.30
C GLY A 676 -11.13 7.76 -20.32
N ILE A 677 -11.96 7.85 -19.29
CA ILE A 677 -11.82 8.82 -18.21
C ILE A 677 -11.70 8.05 -16.90
N ARG A 678 -10.73 8.46 -16.08
CA ARG A 678 -10.56 7.94 -14.71
C ARG A 678 -10.85 9.02 -13.70
N TRP A 679 -11.56 8.65 -12.64
CA TRP A 679 -11.78 9.49 -11.47
C TRP A 679 -11.16 8.84 -10.24
N LYS A 680 -10.21 9.53 -9.60
CA LYS A 680 -9.50 9.05 -8.42
C LYS A 680 -10.39 9.19 -7.19
N THR A 681 -10.52 8.11 -6.43
CA THR A 681 -11.29 8.05 -5.18
C THR A 681 -10.44 7.41 -4.09
N ILE A 682 -10.90 7.46 -2.85
CA ILE A 682 -10.18 6.85 -1.71
C ILE A 682 -10.10 5.31 -1.85
N ILE A 683 -11.02 4.70 -2.60
CA ILE A 683 -11.16 3.24 -2.71
C ILE A 683 -10.65 2.67 -4.05
N GLY A 684 -9.96 3.48 -4.85
CA GLY A 684 -9.48 3.11 -6.20
C GLY A 684 -10.08 3.98 -7.31
N PRO A 685 -9.53 3.92 -8.55
CA PRO A 685 -10.06 4.70 -9.66
C PRO A 685 -11.45 4.18 -10.10
N VAL A 686 -12.37 5.10 -10.34
CA VAL A 686 -13.53 4.83 -11.21
C VAL A 686 -13.05 4.94 -12.64
N ARG A 687 -13.27 3.90 -13.44
CA ARG A 687 -12.82 3.84 -14.84
C ARG A 687 -14.03 3.76 -15.75
N LEU A 688 -14.10 4.63 -16.75
CA LEU A 688 -15.04 4.52 -17.87
C LEU A 688 -14.20 4.53 -19.15
N GLU A 689 -14.05 3.39 -19.80
CA GLU A 689 -13.12 3.19 -20.90
C GLU A 689 -13.82 2.46 -22.05
N TYR A 690 -13.67 2.97 -23.27
CA TYR A 690 -14.20 2.31 -24.48
C TYR A 690 -13.04 1.82 -25.35
N GLY A 691 -13.01 0.53 -25.64
CA GLY A 691 -12.08 -0.09 -26.58
C GLY A 691 -12.74 -0.38 -27.92
N TYR A 692 -12.15 0.10 -29.00
CA TYR A 692 -12.50 -0.24 -30.38
C TYR A 692 -11.56 -1.33 -30.89
N ASN A 693 -12.09 -2.38 -31.52
CA ASN A 693 -11.29 -3.48 -32.05
C ASN A 693 -10.82 -3.16 -33.49
N ALA A 694 -9.59 -2.67 -33.59
CA ALA A 694 -8.95 -2.34 -34.86
C ALA A 694 -8.58 -3.59 -35.68
N VAL A 695 -8.14 -4.66 -35.01
CA VAL A 695 -7.94 -5.99 -35.61
C VAL A 695 -8.84 -6.97 -34.87
N ARG A 696 -9.81 -7.53 -35.59
CA ARG A 696 -10.85 -8.41 -35.04
C ARG A 696 -11.22 -9.52 -36.03
N ARG A 697 -11.78 -10.62 -35.54
CA ARG A 697 -12.38 -11.66 -36.39
C ARG A 697 -13.77 -11.20 -36.84
N ALA A 698 -14.31 -11.79 -37.90
CA ALA A 698 -15.65 -11.46 -38.40
C ALA A 698 -16.78 -11.50 -37.34
N PRO A 699 -16.85 -12.49 -36.42
CA PRO A 699 -17.90 -12.53 -35.38
C PRO A 699 -17.60 -11.66 -34.15
N ASP A 700 -16.41 -11.05 -34.05
CA ASP A 700 -16.02 -10.27 -32.89
C ASP A 700 -16.74 -8.90 -32.84
N PRO A 701 -17.02 -8.36 -31.65
CA PRO A 701 -17.64 -7.04 -31.52
C PRO A 701 -16.76 -5.94 -32.13
N THR A 702 -17.39 -4.84 -32.56
CA THR A 702 -16.65 -3.64 -33.02
C THR A 702 -15.91 -2.94 -31.88
N GLY A 703 -16.41 -3.06 -30.66
CA GLY A 703 -15.81 -2.50 -29.46
C GLY A 703 -16.65 -2.76 -28.22
N THR A 704 -16.11 -2.43 -27.06
CA THR A 704 -16.73 -2.68 -25.75
C THR A 704 -16.54 -1.47 -24.84
N LEU A 705 -17.59 -1.14 -24.08
CA LEU A 705 -17.53 -0.14 -23.01
C LEU A 705 -17.34 -0.84 -21.67
N HIS A 706 -16.28 -0.46 -20.95
CA HIS A 706 -16.00 -0.92 -19.61
C HIS A 706 -16.25 0.17 -18.59
N PHE A 707 -16.91 -0.22 -17.51
CA PHE A 707 -17.04 0.56 -16.29
C PHE A 707 -16.53 -0.27 -15.11
N SER A 708 -15.64 0.29 -14.31
CA SER A 708 -15.18 -0.35 -13.07
C SER A 708 -15.00 0.63 -11.92
N LEU A 709 -15.31 0.15 -10.71
CA LEU A 709 -15.27 0.90 -9.46
C LEU A 709 -14.83 -0.02 -8.31
N GLY A 710 -13.99 0.54 -7.44
CA GLY A 710 -13.62 -0.08 -6.16
C GLY A 710 -12.28 -0.79 -6.23
N PHE A 711 -12.09 -1.74 -5.31
CA PHE A 711 -10.82 -2.45 -5.19
C PHE A 711 -10.50 -3.23 -6.49
N PRO A 712 -9.31 -3.06 -7.09
CA PRO A 712 -8.86 -3.87 -8.22
C PRO A 712 -8.61 -5.30 -7.74
N PHE A 713 -9.18 -6.29 -8.43
CA PHE A 713 -8.93 -7.72 -8.16
C PHE A 713 -7.62 -8.15 -8.81
#